data_AF-A0AAU2QGE3-F1
#
_entry.id   AF-A0AAU2QGE3-F1
#
_cell.length_a   1.000
_cell.length_b   1.000
_cell.length_c   1.000
_cell.angle_alpha   90.00
_cell.angle_beta   90.00
_cell.angle_gamma   90.00
#
_symmetry.space_group_name_H-M   'P 1'
#
loop_
_entity.id
_entity.type
_entity.pdbx_description
1 polymer ?
#
loop_
_entity_poly.entity_id
_entity_poly.type
_entity_poly.pdbx_seq_one_letter_code
_entity_poly.pdbx_strand_id
1 'polypeptide(L)'
;MRASAETPMSCDLPGRFSVLIGPNGAGKTTLTDALYLAHPGSRFPVLPRPTSAVLASPDTGVERSIDITYSLADDIQAEGRLGREIHTAGHRRLGGEAESWSVSLHRQLGTVTSRLTNSHGLARKIDQFKLIYLPAWRHPLDELARREVRILVELLRARQQELYGSRNLVALRARASRLLEDLAKDSLIDAVEARIGEQLGRLSAGVSTQWPYVRGQVIDDTYLARVLEIMLAVIEGRSAARPLEVSGLGYVNLLHIAVTLAAIPDSTELPPSSTHLSESGDDAAFSEEEQAQQAFDNLAQAHAEAASEEDSFFSTTPFHATVIIEEPEAHLHPQLQHSLVRYLRRTVKARPELQVILTSHATDIITACDPTELVVVRRAEHGSVSRCVKDVVPDQHRDATLRMTRLHLDASRSSALFAERLLLVEGVTEGAVVREFGRAWAGDDEAKQAFVDALSIIPMGTKVGPWAARLLATPGKELCTKLAILRDSDSDLPFDDARDVPQWAAEHDPSVVRVFISHPTLEPAITPGNEGLVAEAQREVDPRHPLVEITADSVRSYFASRSSGKNGGEVVREGRGARRKAEFALSLAAALREANDIDHEANDGFSLVTVPQHLADLFDFLYPDAPASSSGLASDEAAMEPPEWLAPDNIWDRLPGVIVWDDELDDPAYWPEDEPEEVEHEFDSEDAAGEADGTQNWGDLPRPHPSRQNHTPEHRPGGWPTHATPGAWPQGQDNA
;
A
#
# COMPACT_ATOMS: atom_id res chain seq x y z
N MET A 1 -15.97 -2.65 -6.61
CA MET A 1 -16.55 -3.06 -5.31
C MET A 1 -16.38 -4.57 -5.24
N ARG A 2 -15.63 -5.10 -4.27
CA ARG A 2 -15.48 -6.54 -4.01
C ARG A 2 -16.27 -6.80 -2.73
N ALA A 3 -17.60 -6.88 -2.83
CA ALA A 3 -18.48 -6.84 -1.66
C ALA A 3 -18.27 -8.05 -0.77
N SER A 4 -17.43 -7.84 0.24
CA SER A 4 -17.18 -8.77 1.32
C SER A 4 -18.10 -8.49 2.52
N ALA A 5 -18.79 -7.35 2.54
CA ALA A 5 -19.68 -6.96 3.62
C ALA A 5 -21.10 -7.51 3.41
N GLU A 6 -21.42 -8.54 4.21
CA GLU A 6 -22.75 -9.14 4.36
C GLU A 6 -23.62 -8.39 5.38
N THR A 7 -22.98 -7.65 6.29
CA THR A 7 -23.62 -6.86 7.35
C THR A 7 -23.20 -5.38 7.24
N PRO A 8 -23.93 -4.46 7.90
CA PRO A 8 -23.55 -3.05 7.95
C PRO A 8 -22.12 -2.88 8.48
N MET A 9 -21.31 -2.12 7.74
CA MET A 9 -19.92 -1.85 8.05
C MET A 9 -19.75 -0.35 8.26
N SER A 10 -19.18 0.05 9.40
CA SER A 10 -18.82 1.44 9.71
C SER A 10 -17.30 1.58 9.77
N CYS A 11 -16.77 2.73 9.35
CA CYS A 11 -15.35 3.04 9.37
C CYS A 11 -15.13 4.51 9.75
N ASP A 12 -14.50 4.74 10.90
CA ASP A 12 -14.09 6.06 11.35
C ASP A 12 -12.62 6.32 11.00
N LEU A 13 -12.37 7.38 10.25
CA LEU A 13 -11.02 7.76 9.81
C LEU A 13 -10.42 8.80 10.77
N PRO A 14 -9.27 8.50 11.43
CA PRO A 14 -8.67 9.38 12.41
C PRO A 14 -7.94 10.57 11.76
N GLY A 15 -8.68 11.62 11.41
CA GLY A 15 -8.11 12.90 10.98
C GLY A 15 -7.79 12.99 9.48
N ARG A 16 -6.80 13.80 9.12
CA ARG A 16 -6.46 14.13 7.71
C ARG A 16 -5.53 13.13 7.03
N PHE A 17 -4.82 12.30 7.79
CA PHE A 17 -4.03 11.20 7.25
C PHE A 17 -4.50 9.92 7.93
N SER A 18 -4.87 8.93 7.15
CA SER A 18 -5.31 7.64 7.68
C SER A 18 -4.85 6.51 6.77
N VAL A 19 -4.54 5.36 7.37
CA VAL A 19 -4.16 4.16 6.63
C VAL A 19 -5.07 3.01 7.03
N LEU A 20 -5.83 2.51 6.05
CA LEU A 20 -6.65 1.31 6.15
C LEU A 20 -5.75 0.09 5.92
N ILE A 21 -5.62 -0.74 6.95
CA ILE A 21 -4.80 -1.96 6.93
C ILE A 21 -5.67 -3.19 7.23
N GLY A 22 -5.20 -4.37 6.87
CA GLY A 22 -5.94 -5.61 7.08
C GLY A 22 -5.64 -6.65 6.01
N PRO A 23 -6.08 -7.90 6.20
CA PRO A 23 -5.86 -8.95 5.21
C PRO A 23 -6.61 -8.69 3.89
N ASN A 24 -6.25 -9.45 2.86
CA ASN A 24 -6.95 -9.39 1.58
C ASN A 24 -8.39 -9.88 1.75
N GLY A 25 -9.35 -9.20 1.12
CA GLY A 25 -10.77 -9.53 1.29
C GLY A 25 -11.42 -9.08 2.60
N ALA A 26 -10.70 -8.38 3.48
CA ALA A 26 -11.23 -7.88 4.75
C ALA A 26 -12.31 -6.79 4.60
N GLY A 27 -12.36 -6.10 3.46
CA GLY A 27 -13.29 -4.99 3.20
C GLY A 27 -12.66 -3.63 2.93
N LYS A 28 -11.32 -3.52 2.89
CA LYS A 28 -10.59 -2.26 2.57
C LYS A 28 -11.09 -1.64 1.25
N THR A 29 -11.05 -2.42 0.17
CA THR A 29 -11.54 -2.00 -1.16
C THR A 29 -13.05 -1.75 -1.17
N THR A 30 -13.81 -2.42 -0.30
CA THR A 30 -15.25 -2.14 -0.16
C THR A 30 -15.49 -0.74 0.40
N LEU A 31 -14.70 -0.31 1.39
CA LEU A 31 -14.78 1.03 1.97
C LEU A 31 -14.36 2.13 0.98
N THR A 32 -13.24 1.95 0.28
CA THR A 32 -12.76 2.92 -0.72
C THR A 32 -13.73 3.04 -1.90
N ASP A 33 -14.25 1.93 -2.41
CA ASP A 33 -15.27 1.95 -3.45
C ASP A 33 -16.59 2.57 -2.97
N ALA A 34 -16.97 2.36 -1.70
CA ALA A 34 -18.14 3.00 -1.11
C ALA A 34 -17.96 4.52 -1.05
N LEU A 35 -16.81 5.01 -0.58
CA LEU A 35 -16.45 6.43 -0.64
C LEU A 35 -16.54 6.97 -2.07
N TYR A 36 -16.00 6.24 -3.05
CA TYR A 36 -16.08 6.60 -4.47
C TYR A 36 -17.51 6.68 -5.02
N LEU A 37 -18.37 5.74 -4.65
CA LEU A 37 -19.77 5.73 -5.06
C LEU A 37 -20.62 6.79 -4.33
N ALA A 38 -20.21 7.19 -3.13
CA ALA A 38 -20.90 8.21 -2.33
C ALA A 38 -20.68 9.64 -2.79
N HIS A 39 -19.72 9.91 -3.69
CA HIS A 39 -19.45 11.25 -4.26
C HIS A 39 -19.86 11.32 -5.75
N PRO A 40 -21.15 11.13 -6.11
CA PRO A 40 -21.57 11.17 -7.51
C PRO A 40 -21.40 12.59 -8.08
N GLY A 41 -20.61 12.73 -9.14
CA GLY A 41 -20.37 14.01 -9.83
C GLY A 41 -19.17 14.81 -9.31
N SER A 42 -18.66 14.51 -8.10
CA SER A 42 -17.56 15.25 -7.46
C SER A 42 -16.36 14.35 -7.18
N ARG A 43 -16.08 13.45 -8.13
CA ARG A 43 -15.01 12.45 -8.05
C ARG A 43 -14.13 12.44 -9.29
N PHE A 44 -12.85 12.15 -9.09
CA PHE A 44 -11.84 12.08 -10.14
C PHE A 44 -10.85 10.93 -9.85
N PRO A 45 -10.39 10.17 -10.86
CA PRO A 45 -10.92 10.09 -12.21
C PRO A 45 -12.28 9.39 -12.24
N VAL A 46 -12.96 9.42 -13.40
CA VAL A 46 -14.19 8.66 -13.59
C VAL A 46 -13.84 7.22 -13.96
N LEU A 47 -13.84 6.34 -12.95
CA LEU A 47 -13.64 4.91 -13.11
C LEU A 47 -14.85 4.19 -13.74
N PRO A 48 -14.62 3.06 -14.44
CA PRO A 48 -15.68 2.17 -14.89
C PRO A 48 -16.60 1.75 -13.74
N ARG A 49 -17.91 1.69 -14.01
CA ARG A 49 -18.88 1.29 -13.00
C ARG A 49 -18.70 -0.18 -12.64
N PRO A 50 -18.73 -0.55 -11.34
CA PRO A 50 -18.62 -1.94 -10.95
C PRO A 50 -19.85 -2.73 -11.42
N THR A 51 -19.66 -4.03 -11.63
CA THR A 51 -20.75 -4.96 -11.98
C THR A 51 -21.80 -5.04 -10.88
N SER A 52 -23.06 -5.23 -11.25
CA SER A 52 -24.17 -5.40 -10.30
C SER A 52 -24.06 -6.64 -9.42
N ALA A 53 -23.19 -7.61 -9.78
CA ALA A 53 -22.87 -8.78 -8.97
C ALA A 53 -22.37 -8.40 -7.57
N VAL A 54 -21.84 -7.18 -7.43
CA VAL A 54 -21.31 -6.71 -6.16
C VAL A 54 -22.39 -6.41 -5.12
N LEU A 55 -23.64 -6.14 -5.50
CA LEU A 55 -24.67 -5.81 -4.52
C LEU A 55 -25.20 -7.04 -3.73
N ALA A 56 -24.54 -8.22 -3.84
CA ALA A 56 -24.96 -9.54 -3.35
C ALA A 56 -26.31 -10.00 -3.95
N SER A 57 -26.82 -11.17 -3.56
CA SER A 57 -27.91 -11.87 -4.27
C SER A 57 -29.23 -11.07 -4.31
N PRO A 58 -29.98 -11.09 -5.43
CA PRO A 58 -31.25 -10.36 -5.59
C PRO A 58 -32.34 -10.71 -4.56
N ASP A 59 -32.24 -11.90 -3.94
CA ASP A 59 -33.33 -12.51 -3.17
C ASP A 59 -33.61 -11.88 -1.80
N THR A 60 -32.72 -11.02 -1.31
CA THR A 60 -32.91 -10.36 -0.01
C THR A 60 -33.82 -9.12 -0.07
N GLY A 61 -34.06 -8.56 -1.27
CA GLY A 61 -34.85 -7.33 -1.42
C GLY A 61 -34.27 -6.09 -0.72
N VAL A 62 -33.08 -6.20 -0.12
CA VAL A 62 -32.43 -5.11 0.63
C VAL A 62 -31.69 -4.20 -0.35
N GLU A 63 -32.15 -2.95 -0.43
CA GLU A 63 -31.42 -1.90 -1.12
C GLU A 63 -30.22 -1.48 -0.27
N ARG A 64 -29.01 -1.56 -0.85
CA ARG A 64 -27.78 -1.14 -0.15
C ARG A 64 -27.70 0.39 -0.17
N SER A 65 -27.43 0.99 0.99
CA SER A 65 -27.11 2.41 1.13
C SER A 65 -25.67 2.62 1.59
N ILE A 66 -25.16 3.82 1.32
CA ILE A 66 -23.89 4.31 1.85
C ILE A 66 -24.19 5.64 2.55
N ASP A 67 -23.81 5.73 3.82
CA ASP A 67 -23.95 6.93 4.62
C ASP A 67 -22.56 7.52 4.87
N ILE A 68 -22.38 8.81 4.58
CA ILE A 68 -21.12 9.54 4.76
C ILE A 68 -21.37 10.70 5.71
N THR A 69 -20.47 10.85 6.68
CA THR A 69 -20.47 11.95 7.64
C THR A 69 -19.11 12.60 7.66
N TYR A 70 -19.04 13.89 7.36
CA TYR A 70 -17.85 14.71 7.54
C TYR A 70 -17.95 15.44 8.88
N SER A 71 -16.89 15.38 9.67
CA SER A 71 -16.80 16.07 10.96
C SER A 71 -15.73 17.15 10.93
N LEU A 72 -15.96 18.25 11.64
CA LEU A 72 -14.93 19.26 11.87
C LEU A 72 -13.91 18.72 12.88
N ALA A 73 -12.64 19.09 12.68
CA ALA A 73 -11.59 18.88 13.65
C ALA A 73 -11.90 19.59 14.98
N ASP A 74 -11.29 19.12 16.06
CA ASP A 74 -11.42 19.73 17.39
C ASP A 74 -10.76 21.13 17.47
N ASP A 75 -9.85 21.44 16.55
CA ASP A 75 -9.13 22.71 16.44
C ASP A 75 -9.38 23.37 15.08
N ILE A 76 -9.84 24.63 15.09
CA ILE A 76 -10.07 25.45 13.91
C ILE A 76 -8.79 25.69 13.07
N GLN A 77 -7.60 25.64 13.69
CA GLN A 77 -6.34 25.77 12.98
C GLN A 77 -6.04 24.55 12.12
N ALA A 78 -6.57 23.38 12.50
CA ALA A 78 -6.52 22.16 11.70
C ALA A 78 -7.56 22.14 10.57
N GLU A 79 -8.43 23.13 10.47
CA GLU A 79 -9.42 23.26 9.39
C GLU A 79 -8.93 24.06 8.19
N GLY A 80 -9.27 23.57 7.00
CA GLY A 80 -9.12 24.32 5.74
C GLY A 80 -10.18 25.42 5.60
N ARG A 81 -10.18 26.15 4.47
CA ARG A 81 -11.12 27.25 4.25
C ARG A 81 -12.58 26.82 4.32
N LEU A 82 -12.94 25.70 3.68
CA LEU A 82 -14.30 25.18 3.72
C LEU A 82 -14.74 24.85 5.15
N GLY A 83 -13.92 24.14 5.92
CA GLY A 83 -14.23 23.79 7.31
C GLY A 83 -14.40 25.01 8.20
N ARG A 84 -13.54 26.04 8.02
CA ARG A 84 -13.67 27.33 8.71
C ARG A 84 -14.95 28.05 8.34
N GLU A 85 -15.30 28.09 7.05
CA GLU A 85 -16.54 28.69 6.58
C GLU A 85 -17.78 27.97 7.14
N ILE A 86 -17.80 26.64 7.12
CA ILE A 86 -18.88 25.84 7.71
C ILE A 86 -19.01 26.10 9.21
N HIS A 87 -17.89 26.23 9.93
CA HIS A 87 -17.89 26.60 11.34
C HIS A 87 -18.49 27.99 11.58
N THR A 88 -18.00 29.01 10.86
CA THR A 88 -18.38 30.41 11.09
C THR A 88 -19.76 30.76 10.55
N ALA A 89 -20.09 30.35 9.33
CA ALA A 89 -21.35 30.68 8.67
C ALA A 89 -22.45 29.66 9.02
N GLY A 90 -22.09 28.37 9.08
CA GLY A 90 -23.01 27.28 9.40
C GLY A 90 -23.25 27.06 10.90
N HIS A 91 -22.54 27.77 11.78
CA HIS A 91 -22.63 27.65 13.25
C HIS A 91 -22.45 26.20 13.75
N ARG A 92 -21.62 25.40 13.06
CA ARG A 92 -21.28 24.02 13.44
C ARG A 92 -20.22 23.99 14.54
N ARG A 93 -20.29 23.04 15.47
CA ARG A 93 -19.31 22.90 16.56
C ARG A 93 -18.05 22.18 16.06
N LEU A 94 -16.87 22.62 16.50
CA LEU A 94 -15.61 21.87 16.37
C LEU A 94 -15.73 20.48 17.03
N GLY A 95 -15.15 19.46 16.41
CA GLY A 95 -15.32 18.05 16.81
C GLY A 95 -16.72 17.47 16.54
N GLY A 96 -17.61 18.25 15.92
CA GLY A 96 -18.97 17.84 15.59
C GLY A 96 -19.16 17.56 14.10
N GLU A 97 -20.32 17.00 13.77
CA GLU A 97 -20.73 16.78 12.38
C GLU A 97 -20.87 18.10 11.62
N ALA A 98 -20.15 18.20 10.51
CA ALA A 98 -20.18 19.32 9.58
C ALA A 98 -21.35 19.16 8.59
N GLU A 99 -21.31 18.06 7.84
CA GLU A 99 -22.25 17.69 6.78
C GLU A 99 -22.33 16.16 6.69
N SER A 100 -23.50 15.65 6.29
CA SER A 100 -23.72 14.23 6.04
C SER A 100 -24.67 14.01 4.87
N TRP A 101 -24.53 12.87 4.20
CA TRP A 101 -25.42 12.47 3.13
C TRP A 101 -25.48 10.96 2.96
N SER A 102 -26.56 10.52 2.31
CA SER A 102 -26.84 9.11 2.05
C SER A 102 -27.05 8.88 0.56
N VAL A 103 -26.52 7.77 0.08
CA VAL A 103 -26.62 7.35 -1.33
C VAL A 103 -27.14 5.91 -1.40
N SER A 104 -28.22 5.69 -2.13
CA SER A 104 -28.73 4.35 -2.44
C SER A 104 -28.02 3.77 -3.67
N LEU A 105 -27.76 2.47 -3.64
CA LEU A 105 -27.13 1.73 -4.72
C LEU A 105 -28.18 0.94 -5.50
N HIS A 106 -28.22 1.15 -6.81
CA HIS A 106 -29.17 0.50 -7.71
C HIS A 106 -28.45 -0.32 -8.78
N ARG A 107 -29.11 -1.38 -9.26
CA ARG A 107 -28.68 -2.11 -10.45
C ARG A 107 -29.24 -1.43 -11.70
N GLN A 108 -28.37 -1.05 -12.62
CA GLN A 108 -28.76 -0.48 -13.91
C GLN A 108 -27.90 -1.09 -15.02
N LEU A 109 -28.56 -1.81 -15.94
CA LEU A 109 -27.91 -2.44 -17.11
C LEU A 109 -26.68 -3.29 -16.73
N GLY A 110 -26.79 -4.10 -15.67
CA GLY A 110 -25.68 -4.97 -15.20
C GLY A 110 -24.56 -4.24 -14.45
N THR A 111 -24.69 -2.93 -14.22
CA THR A 111 -23.73 -2.13 -13.45
C THR A 111 -24.38 -1.53 -12.21
N VAL A 112 -23.55 -1.11 -11.25
CA VAL A 112 -24.01 -0.36 -10.08
C VAL A 112 -24.06 1.12 -10.39
N THR A 113 -25.18 1.74 -10.06
CA THR A 113 -25.33 3.20 -10.03
C THR A 113 -25.68 3.65 -8.63
N SER A 114 -25.31 4.88 -8.32
CA SER A 114 -25.52 5.46 -6.99
C SER A 114 -26.41 6.70 -7.14
N ARG A 115 -27.41 6.84 -6.27
CA ARG A 115 -28.39 7.93 -6.29
C ARG A 115 -28.51 8.55 -4.91
N LEU A 116 -28.47 9.87 -4.84
CA LEU A 116 -28.69 10.60 -3.60
C LEU A 116 -30.13 10.39 -3.11
N THR A 117 -30.28 9.96 -1.87
CA THR A 117 -31.60 9.64 -1.28
C THR A 117 -32.43 10.91 -1.02
N ASN A 118 -31.79 12.07 -0.83
CA ASN A 118 -32.43 13.40 -0.71
C ASN A 118 -31.67 14.45 -1.55
N SER A 119 -32.18 14.77 -2.74
CA SER A 119 -31.44 15.58 -3.74
C SER A 119 -31.65 17.10 -3.65
N HIS A 120 -32.59 17.60 -2.83
CA HIS A 120 -32.88 19.04 -2.78
C HIS A 120 -31.74 19.82 -2.11
N GLY A 121 -31.00 20.60 -2.90
CA GLY A 121 -29.89 21.47 -2.44
C GLY A 121 -28.59 20.75 -2.08
N LEU A 122 -28.63 19.45 -1.74
CA LEU A 122 -27.47 18.66 -1.33
C LEU A 122 -26.43 18.46 -2.43
N ALA A 123 -26.85 18.35 -3.69
CA ALA A 123 -25.93 18.14 -4.81
C ALA A 123 -24.89 19.27 -4.94
N ARG A 124 -25.27 20.52 -4.64
CA ARG A 124 -24.34 21.67 -4.64
C ARG A 124 -23.38 21.65 -3.46
N LYS A 125 -23.80 21.09 -2.32
CA LYS A 125 -22.94 20.95 -1.13
C LYS A 125 -21.91 19.84 -1.29
N ILE A 126 -22.32 18.70 -1.84
CA ILE A 126 -21.42 17.57 -2.13
C ILE A 126 -20.31 18.00 -3.09
N ASP A 127 -20.59 18.95 -3.99
CA ASP A 127 -19.57 19.44 -4.91
C ASP A 127 -18.40 20.16 -4.24
N GLN A 128 -18.55 20.65 -3.00
CA GLN A 128 -17.44 21.18 -2.21
C GLN A 128 -16.55 20.08 -1.61
N PHE A 129 -17.03 18.83 -1.58
CA PHE A 129 -16.28 17.66 -1.11
C PHE A 129 -15.79 16.86 -2.31
N LYS A 130 -14.58 17.19 -2.78
CA LYS A 130 -13.97 16.56 -3.94
C LYS A 130 -13.31 15.25 -3.53
N LEU A 131 -13.55 14.18 -4.27
CA LEU A 131 -12.88 12.90 -4.07
C LEU A 131 -11.91 12.61 -5.20
N ILE A 132 -10.67 12.28 -4.86
CA ILE A 132 -9.63 11.88 -5.81
C ILE A 132 -9.24 10.45 -5.49
N TYR A 133 -9.28 9.53 -6.46
CA TYR A 133 -9.08 8.10 -6.22
C TYR A 133 -8.02 7.52 -7.14
N LEU A 134 -6.92 7.06 -6.53
CA LEU A 134 -5.83 6.33 -7.16
C LEU A 134 -5.92 4.85 -6.74
N PRO A 135 -6.68 4.01 -7.45
CA PRO A 135 -6.78 2.58 -7.15
C PRO A 135 -5.49 1.81 -7.47
N ALA A 136 -5.40 0.57 -6.98
CA ALA A 136 -4.20 -0.28 -7.02
C ALA A 136 -3.89 -0.90 -8.41
N TRP A 137 -3.89 -0.11 -9.49
CA TRP A 137 -3.67 -0.64 -10.84
C TRP A 137 -2.28 -1.26 -10.97
N ARG A 138 -2.27 -2.46 -11.53
CA ARG A 138 -1.05 -3.23 -11.81
C ARG A 138 -0.14 -2.58 -12.86
N HIS A 139 -0.54 -1.47 -13.49
CA HIS A 139 0.28 -0.64 -14.40
C HIS A 139 -0.10 0.85 -14.32
N PRO A 140 0.62 1.67 -13.53
CA PRO A 140 0.48 3.14 -13.48
C PRO A 140 0.60 3.83 -14.86
N LEU A 141 1.33 3.20 -15.78
CA LEU A 141 1.52 3.66 -17.16
C LEU A 141 0.21 3.83 -17.92
N ASP A 142 -0.72 2.88 -17.80
CA ASP A 142 -2.00 2.95 -18.51
C ASP A 142 -2.87 4.11 -18.00
N GLU A 143 -2.76 4.49 -16.72
CA GLU A 143 -3.52 5.61 -16.17
C GLU A 143 -2.92 6.96 -16.57
N LEU A 144 -1.60 7.10 -16.49
CA LEU A 144 -0.93 8.28 -17.02
C LEU A 144 -1.22 8.37 -18.53
N ALA A 145 -0.84 7.39 -19.35
CA ALA A 145 -1.02 7.46 -20.81
C ALA A 145 -2.48 7.65 -21.29
N ARG A 146 -3.48 7.08 -20.61
CA ARG A 146 -4.90 7.17 -21.06
C ARG A 146 -5.69 8.31 -20.40
N ARG A 147 -5.28 8.79 -19.22
CA ARG A 147 -6.04 9.74 -18.39
C ARG A 147 -5.23 11.01 -18.02
N GLU A 148 -3.99 11.12 -18.49
CA GLU A 148 -3.08 12.28 -18.36
C GLU A 148 -3.77 13.57 -18.74
N VAL A 149 -4.61 13.55 -19.78
CA VAL A 149 -5.18 14.77 -20.36
C VAL A 149 -5.84 15.65 -19.30
N ARG A 150 -6.68 15.08 -18.42
CA ARG A 150 -7.39 15.89 -17.42
C ARG A 150 -6.49 16.28 -16.24
N ILE A 151 -5.56 15.41 -15.81
CA ILE A 151 -4.65 15.74 -14.71
C ILE A 151 -3.66 16.82 -15.14
N LEU A 152 -3.09 16.70 -16.34
CA LEU A 152 -2.20 17.69 -16.94
C LEU A 152 -2.90 19.02 -17.17
N VAL A 153 -4.13 19.02 -17.65
CA VAL A 153 -4.92 20.26 -17.77
C VAL A 153 -5.12 20.90 -16.40
N GLU A 154 -5.51 20.15 -15.37
CA GLU A 154 -5.65 20.71 -14.00
C GLU A 154 -4.31 21.16 -13.41
N LEU A 155 -3.20 20.47 -13.70
CA LEU A 155 -1.86 20.89 -13.32
C LEU A 155 -1.46 22.22 -13.98
N LEU A 156 -1.72 22.35 -15.29
CA LEU A 156 -1.48 23.59 -16.03
C LEU A 156 -2.34 24.73 -15.48
N ARG A 157 -3.63 24.46 -15.20
CA ARG A 157 -4.56 25.44 -14.59
C ARG A 157 -4.09 25.84 -13.19
N ALA A 158 -3.67 24.89 -12.34
CA ALA A 158 -3.14 25.16 -11.01
C ALA A 158 -1.87 26.01 -11.07
N ARG A 159 -0.95 25.71 -12.00
CA ARG A 159 0.28 26.50 -12.16
C ARG A 159 0.01 27.89 -12.74
N GLN A 160 -0.95 28.02 -13.65
CA GLN A 160 -1.39 29.31 -14.18
C GLN A 160 -2.01 30.17 -13.07
N GLN A 161 -2.80 29.56 -12.18
CA GLN A 161 -3.39 30.24 -11.02
C GLN A 161 -2.31 30.76 -10.05
N GLU A 162 -1.30 29.94 -9.76
CA GLU A 162 -0.19 30.32 -8.88
C GLU A 162 0.66 31.46 -9.46
N LEU A 163 0.93 31.43 -10.77
CA LEU A 163 1.80 32.42 -11.42
C LEU A 163 1.09 33.72 -11.79
N TYR A 164 -0.17 33.65 -12.22
CA TYR A 164 -0.88 34.77 -12.86
C TYR A 164 -2.25 35.05 -12.24
N GLY A 165 -2.68 34.29 -11.22
CA GLY A 165 -3.96 34.50 -10.55
C GLY A 165 -5.19 34.09 -11.36
N SER A 166 -5.02 33.49 -12.55
CA SER A 166 -6.12 33.00 -13.40
C SER A 166 -5.96 31.53 -13.75
N ARG A 167 -7.06 30.81 -13.98
CA ARG A 167 -7.03 29.41 -14.43
C ARG A 167 -7.08 29.26 -15.95
N ASN A 168 -7.21 30.37 -16.68
CA ASN A 168 -7.44 30.39 -18.11
C ASN A 168 -6.17 30.08 -18.91
N LEU A 169 -6.23 29.08 -19.80
CA LEU A 169 -5.13 28.67 -20.69
C LEU A 169 -5.14 29.34 -22.08
N VAL A 170 -5.95 30.38 -22.34
CA VAL A 170 -6.04 31.08 -23.65
C VAL A 170 -4.66 31.50 -24.18
N ALA A 171 -3.81 32.10 -23.35
CA ALA A 171 -2.50 32.57 -23.80
C ALA A 171 -1.56 31.42 -24.21
N LEU A 172 -1.72 30.25 -23.60
CA LEU A 172 -0.98 29.03 -23.96
C LEU A 172 -1.55 28.42 -25.25
N ARG A 173 -2.88 28.30 -25.36
CA ARG A 173 -3.58 27.83 -26.57
C ARG A 173 -3.23 28.68 -27.79
N ALA A 174 -3.28 30.01 -27.66
CA ALA A 174 -2.95 30.94 -28.74
C ALA A 174 -1.48 30.85 -29.19
N ARG A 175 -0.56 30.47 -28.30
CA ARG A 175 0.84 30.20 -28.69
C ARG A 175 0.97 28.89 -29.44
N ALA A 176 0.32 27.82 -28.95
CA ALA A 176 0.32 26.53 -29.62
C ALA A 176 -0.35 26.62 -31.01
N SER A 177 -1.45 27.39 -31.14
CA SER A 177 -2.18 27.53 -32.41
C SER A 177 -1.31 28.21 -33.47
N ARG A 178 -0.54 29.22 -33.08
CA ARG A 178 0.43 29.87 -33.97
C ARG A 178 1.50 28.89 -34.45
N LEU A 179 2.05 28.06 -33.57
CA LEU A 179 3.04 27.04 -33.95
C LEU A 179 2.47 26.02 -34.94
N LEU A 180 1.23 25.55 -34.75
CA LEU A 180 0.57 24.63 -35.69
C LEU A 180 0.20 25.31 -37.01
N GLU A 181 -0.22 26.58 -36.99
CA GLU A 181 -0.48 27.35 -38.22
C GLU A 181 0.79 27.58 -39.03
N ASP A 182 1.91 27.81 -38.36
CA ASP A 182 3.21 27.92 -39.03
C ASP A 182 3.65 26.58 -39.63
N LEU A 183 3.38 25.47 -38.94
CA LEU A 183 3.64 24.12 -39.45
C LEU A 183 2.72 23.77 -40.64
N ALA A 184 1.46 24.23 -40.62
CA ALA A 184 0.50 24.03 -41.71
C ALA A 184 0.91 24.75 -43.01
N LYS A 185 1.72 25.80 -42.91
CA LYS A 185 2.27 26.54 -44.07
C LYS A 185 3.56 25.92 -44.62
N ASP A 186 3.94 24.73 -44.15
CA ASP A 186 5.09 24.02 -44.70
C ASP A 186 4.82 23.61 -46.15
N SER A 187 5.83 23.80 -47.01
CA SER A 187 5.75 23.51 -48.45
C SER A 187 5.37 22.06 -48.78
N LEU A 188 5.63 21.11 -47.88
CA LEU A 188 5.24 19.72 -48.04
C LEU A 188 3.73 19.53 -47.88
N ILE A 189 3.09 20.29 -46.98
CA ILE A 189 1.64 20.24 -46.78
C ILE A 189 0.91 20.88 -47.96
N ASP A 190 1.40 22.01 -48.46
CA ASP A 190 0.89 22.64 -49.68
C ASP A 190 0.95 21.69 -50.88
N ALA A 191 2.05 20.95 -51.03
CA ALA A 191 2.21 19.96 -52.09
C ALA A 191 1.23 18.78 -51.96
N VAL A 192 0.97 18.33 -50.72
CA VAL A 192 -0.04 17.30 -50.43
C VAL A 192 -1.44 17.80 -50.74
N GLU A 193 -1.78 19.02 -50.33
CA GLU A 193 -3.09 19.63 -50.60
C GLU A 193 -3.34 19.78 -52.10
N ALA A 194 -2.36 20.27 -52.85
CA ALA A 194 -2.43 20.35 -54.31
C ALA A 194 -2.65 18.98 -54.96
N ARG A 195 -1.96 17.95 -54.48
CA ARG A 195 -2.08 16.57 -55.00
C ARG A 195 -3.44 15.95 -54.68
N ILE A 196 -3.97 16.14 -53.47
CA ILE A 196 -5.32 15.69 -53.10
C ILE A 196 -6.35 16.46 -53.92
N GLY A 197 -6.16 17.78 -54.08
CA GLY A 197 -7.03 18.65 -54.87
C GLY A 197 -7.14 18.22 -56.33
N GLU A 198 -6.02 17.86 -56.96
CA GLU A 198 -6.03 17.36 -58.33
C GLU A 198 -6.83 16.05 -58.47
N GLN A 199 -6.62 15.09 -57.55
CA GLN A 199 -7.32 13.81 -57.56
C GLN A 199 -8.82 13.96 -57.25
N LEU A 200 -9.15 14.71 -56.19
CA LEU A 200 -10.54 14.97 -55.80
C LEU A 200 -11.28 15.76 -56.88
N GLY A 201 -10.60 16.71 -57.54
CA GLY A 201 -11.13 17.45 -58.68
C GLY A 201 -11.49 16.53 -59.85
N ARG A 202 -10.58 15.60 -60.23
CA ARG A 202 -10.86 14.61 -61.28
C ARG A 202 -12.06 13.71 -60.94
N LEU A 203 -12.20 13.33 -59.68
CA LEU A 203 -13.28 12.45 -59.21
C LEU A 203 -14.63 13.18 -59.05
N SER A 204 -14.62 14.45 -58.65
CA SER A 204 -15.84 15.19 -58.29
C SER A 204 -16.36 16.12 -59.41
N ALA A 205 -15.56 16.38 -60.45
CA ALA A 205 -15.90 17.30 -61.53
C ALA A 205 -17.19 16.95 -62.30
N GLY A 206 -17.62 15.69 -62.31
CA GLY A 206 -18.84 15.25 -63.00
C GLY A 206 -20.15 15.60 -62.30
N VAL A 207 -20.12 16.04 -61.04
CA VAL A 207 -21.33 16.32 -60.24
C VAL A 207 -21.23 17.65 -59.51
N SER A 208 -20.18 17.84 -58.70
CA SER A 208 -19.93 19.06 -57.94
C SER A 208 -18.48 19.08 -57.51
N THR A 209 -17.71 20.07 -57.97
CA THR A 209 -16.30 20.21 -57.60
C THR A 209 -16.16 20.46 -56.11
N GLN A 210 -15.33 19.65 -55.46
CA GLN A 210 -14.94 19.81 -54.06
C GLN A 210 -13.47 20.25 -54.00
N TRP A 211 -13.13 21.14 -53.06
CA TRP A 211 -11.76 21.58 -52.81
C TRP A 211 -11.30 21.09 -51.44
N PRO A 212 -10.25 20.26 -51.38
CA PRO A 212 -9.66 19.87 -50.11
C PRO A 212 -8.78 21.00 -49.59
N TYR A 213 -8.84 21.22 -48.28
CA TYR A 213 -7.95 22.13 -47.56
C TYR A 213 -7.41 21.40 -46.33
N VAL A 214 -6.12 21.59 -46.02
CA VAL A 214 -5.50 21.10 -44.80
C VAL A 214 -5.43 22.26 -43.82
N ARG A 215 -6.15 22.15 -42.70
CA ARG A 215 -6.13 23.17 -41.64
C ARG A 215 -5.42 22.62 -40.40
N GLY A 216 -4.67 23.49 -39.71
CA GLY A 216 -4.21 23.21 -38.35
C GLY A 216 -5.38 22.84 -37.43
N GLN A 217 -5.16 21.86 -36.55
CA GLN A 217 -6.17 21.37 -35.63
C GLN A 217 -6.59 22.47 -34.64
N VAL A 218 -7.88 22.56 -34.30
CA VAL A 218 -8.34 23.49 -33.26
C VAL A 218 -7.76 23.05 -31.92
N ILE A 219 -7.01 23.94 -31.27
CA ILE A 219 -6.35 23.65 -29.99
C ILE A 219 -7.30 24.00 -28.85
N ASP A 220 -7.82 22.98 -28.19
CA ASP A 220 -8.46 23.05 -26.89
C ASP A 220 -7.51 22.56 -25.78
N ASP A 221 -7.95 22.68 -24.53
CA ASP A 221 -7.15 22.25 -23.36
C ASP A 221 -6.85 20.74 -23.44
N THR A 222 -7.81 19.95 -23.94
CA THR A 222 -7.67 18.50 -24.18
C THR A 222 -6.54 18.22 -25.17
N TYR A 223 -6.44 18.99 -26.26
CA TYR A 223 -5.40 18.86 -27.25
C TYR A 223 -4.03 19.22 -26.68
N LEU A 224 -3.92 20.31 -25.92
CA LEU A 224 -2.67 20.69 -25.25
C LEU A 224 -2.09 19.54 -24.43
N ALA A 225 -2.94 18.88 -23.63
CA ALA A 225 -2.48 17.78 -22.81
C ALA A 225 -2.30 16.44 -23.56
N ARG A 226 -2.83 16.29 -24.79
CA ARG A 226 -2.51 15.14 -25.66
C ARG A 226 -1.17 15.26 -26.37
N VAL A 227 -0.69 16.48 -26.60
CA VAL A 227 0.58 16.75 -27.28
C VAL A 227 1.77 16.76 -26.32
N LEU A 228 1.51 16.97 -25.03
CA LEU A 228 2.53 16.96 -23.98
C LEU A 228 2.67 15.56 -23.40
N GLU A 229 3.90 15.04 -23.45
CA GLU A 229 4.26 13.76 -22.83
C GLU A 229 5.05 14.01 -21.54
N ILE A 230 4.68 13.33 -20.46
CA ILE A 230 5.47 13.35 -19.22
C ILE A 230 6.59 12.33 -19.33
N MET A 231 7.81 12.74 -19.04
CA MET A 231 9.00 11.87 -19.09
C MET A 231 9.73 11.88 -17.75
N LEU A 232 10.52 10.84 -17.50
CA LEU A 232 11.36 10.72 -16.31
C LEU A 232 12.84 10.60 -16.70
N ALA A 233 13.70 11.20 -15.87
CA ALA A 233 15.15 11.13 -16.04
C ALA A 233 15.78 10.67 -14.72
N VAL A 234 16.82 9.84 -14.80
CA VAL A 234 17.62 9.44 -13.62
C VAL A 234 18.68 10.50 -13.29
N ILE A 235 19.09 11.28 -14.30
CA ILE A 235 20.05 12.37 -14.18
C ILE A 235 19.32 13.66 -14.57
N GLU A 236 19.60 14.75 -13.86
CA GLU A 236 19.02 16.05 -14.17
C GLU A 236 19.34 16.49 -15.61
N GLY A 237 18.32 16.99 -16.32
CA GLY A 237 18.43 17.50 -17.67
C GLY A 237 17.47 16.82 -18.65
N ARG A 238 16.87 17.62 -19.54
CA ARG A 238 15.87 17.14 -20.52
C ARG A 238 16.44 16.11 -21.50
N SER A 239 17.73 16.16 -21.78
CA SER A 239 18.40 15.20 -22.68
C SER A 239 18.51 13.79 -22.11
N ALA A 240 18.39 13.63 -20.79
CA ALA A 240 18.41 12.34 -20.12
C ALA A 240 16.99 11.79 -19.84
N ALA A 241 15.95 12.55 -20.23
CA ALA A 241 14.57 12.15 -20.06
C ALA A 241 14.24 10.99 -20.99
N ARG A 242 13.50 10.02 -20.45
CA ARG A 242 13.05 8.83 -21.15
C ARG A 242 11.52 8.70 -21.02
N PRO A 243 10.87 8.07 -22.00
CA PRO A 243 9.46 7.70 -21.89
C PRO A 243 9.19 6.88 -20.62
N LEU A 244 7.94 6.92 -20.14
CA LEU A 244 7.58 6.26 -18.89
C LEU A 244 7.65 4.74 -19.00
N GLU A 245 7.47 4.17 -20.20
CA GLU A 245 7.49 2.73 -20.48
C GLU A 245 8.84 2.08 -20.17
N VAL A 246 9.93 2.85 -20.29
CA VAL A 246 11.29 2.40 -19.98
C VAL A 246 11.75 2.84 -18.58
N SER A 247 10.87 3.48 -17.81
CA SER A 247 11.11 3.91 -16.45
C SER A 247 10.62 2.86 -15.45
N GLY A 248 11.27 2.76 -14.29
CA GLY A 248 10.86 1.81 -13.26
C GLY A 248 9.44 2.11 -12.75
N LEU A 249 8.55 1.12 -12.76
CA LEU A 249 7.13 1.26 -12.41
C LEU A 249 6.90 1.96 -11.06
N GLY A 250 7.78 1.74 -10.07
CA GLY A 250 7.72 2.44 -8.79
C GLY A 250 7.87 3.96 -8.90
N TYR A 251 8.82 4.44 -9.71
CA TYR A 251 9.00 5.88 -9.93
C TYR A 251 7.85 6.47 -10.75
N VAL A 252 7.28 5.70 -11.67
CA VAL A 252 6.06 6.09 -12.40
C VAL A 252 4.88 6.23 -11.43
N ASN A 253 4.75 5.33 -10.45
CA ASN A 253 3.72 5.43 -9.41
C ASN A 253 3.91 6.71 -8.55
N LEU A 254 5.15 6.99 -8.13
CA LEU A 254 5.46 8.23 -7.39
C LEU A 254 5.17 9.49 -8.22
N LEU A 255 5.53 9.47 -9.49
CA LEU A 255 5.22 10.56 -10.42
C LEU A 255 3.71 10.77 -10.51
N HIS A 256 2.94 9.69 -10.67
CA HIS A 256 1.49 9.78 -10.73
C HIS A 256 0.91 10.44 -9.47
N ILE A 257 1.29 9.97 -8.28
CA ILE A 257 0.86 10.55 -7.00
C ILE A 257 1.27 12.04 -6.91
N ALA A 258 2.52 12.37 -7.28
CA ALA A 258 3.03 13.73 -7.24
C ALA A 258 2.26 14.67 -8.17
N VAL A 259 2.01 14.25 -9.41
CA VAL A 259 1.26 15.00 -10.41
C VAL A 259 -0.19 15.19 -9.99
N THR A 260 -0.83 14.15 -9.44
CA THR A 260 -2.20 14.24 -8.89
C THR A 260 -2.28 15.25 -7.74
N LEU A 261 -1.34 15.24 -6.79
CA LEU A 261 -1.32 16.17 -5.67
C LEU A 261 -1.02 17.61 -6.13
N ALA A 262 -0.11 17.78 -7.09
CA ALA A 262 0.23 19.08 -7.66
C ALA A 262 -0.92 19.71 -8.47
N ALA A 263 -1.80 18.87 -9.05
CA ALA A 263 -3.00 19.35 -9.74
C ALA A 263 -4.08 19.88 -8.77
N ILE A 264 -3.99 19.59 -7.47
CA ILE A 264 -4.94 20.14 -6.48
C ILE A 264 -4.52 21.56 -6.11
N PRO A 265 -5.31 22.60 -6.43
CA PRO A 265 -4.95 23.98 -6.16
C PRO A 265 -4.84 24.23 -4.66
N ASP A 266 -3.80 24.97 -4.25
CA ASP A 266 -3.65 25.35 -2.84
C ASP A 266 -4.73 26.37 -2.48
N SER A 267 -5.61 25.98 -1.55
CA SER A 267 -6.70 26.85 -1.13
C SER A 267 -6.31 27.69 0.08
N THR A 268 -5.17 27.41 0.74
CA THR A 268 -4.73 28.16 1.93
C THR A 268 -4.34 29.59 1.61
N GLU A 269 -3.88 29.83 0.38
CA GLU A 269 -3.60 31.16 -0.14
C GLU A 269 -4.89 31.83 -0.62
N LEU A 270 -5.13 33.06 -0.14
CA LEU A 270 -6.10 33.94 -0.79
C LEU A 270 -5.59 34.18 -2.20
N PRO A 271 -6.41 34.00 -3.27
CA PRO A 271 -6.05 34.62 -4.52
C PRO A 271 -5.82 36.11 -4.22
N PRO A 272 -4.74 36.74 -4.73
CA PRO A 272 -4.70 38.19 -4.74
C PRO A 272 -6.03 38.60 -5.36
N SER A 273 -6.86 39.28 -4.57
CA SER A 273 -8.13 39.80 -5.05
C SER A 273 -7.82 40.47 -6.39
N SER A 274 -8.47 40.02 -7.45
CA SER A 274 -8.43 40.65 -8.76
C SER A 274 -9.15 42.01 -8.71
N THR A 275 -8.84 42.84 -7.73
CA THR A 275 -8.68 44.27 -7.86
C THR A 275 -7.33 44.58 -8.53
N HIS A 276 -7.08 43.94 -9.68
CA HIS A 276 -6.39 44.65 -10.76
C HIS A 276 -7.46 45.42 -11.55
N LEU A 277 -8.18 46.31 -10.85
CA LEU A 277 -8.42 47.61 -11.43
C LEU A 277 -7.01 48.22 -11.48
N SER A 278 -6.34 48.04 -12.61
CA SER A 278 -5.27 48.95 -12.97
C SER A 278 -5.91 50.33 -13.09
N GLU A 279 -6.07 51.03 -11.97
CA GLU A 279 -5.93 52.47 -11.91
C GLU A 279 -4.45 52.80 -12.19
N SER A 280 -3.94 52.36 -13.35
CA SER A 280 -2.84 53.05 -13.98
C SER A 280 -3.46 54.31 -14.54
N GLY A 281 -3.38 55.37 -13.74
CA GLY A 281 -3.51 56.73 -14.24
C GLY A 281 -2.51 56.92 -15.37
N ASP A 282 -3.03 56.85 -16.59
CA ASP A 282 -2.60 57.64 -17.72
C ASP A 282 -3.87 57.84 -18.56
N ASP A 283 -4.48 59.02 -18.42
CA ASP A 283 -5.52 59.54 -19.30
C ASP A 283 -4.92 59.74 -20.71
N ALA A 284 -4.58 58.66 -21.39
CA ALA A 284 -4.44 58.64 -22.83
C ALA A 284 -5.86 58.40 -23.38
N ALA A 285 -6.40 59.39 -24.10
CA ALA A 285 -7.67 59.25 -24.79
C ALA A 285 -7.54 58.17 -25.88
N PHE A 286 -7.79 56.91 -25.51
CA PHE A 286 -7.94 55.80 -26.45
C PHE A 286 -9.02 56.18 -27.46
N SER A 287 -8.74 55.94 -28.74
CA SER A 287 -9.74 56.09 -29.80
C SER A 287 -10.96 55.20 -29.51
N GLU A 288 -12.14 55.55 -30.05
CA GLU A 288 -13.35 54.71 -29.92
C GLU A 288 -13.09 53.27 -30.41
N GLU A 289 -12.23 53.10 -31.41
CA GLU A 289 -11.80 51.80 -31.92
C GLU A 289 -10.95 51.01 -30.91
N GLU A 290 -10.00 51.66 -30.22
CA GLU A 290 -9.18 51.01 -29.19
C GLU A 290 -9.99 50.64 -27.95
N GLN A 291 -10.96 51.48 -27.56
CA GLN A 291 -11.89 51.18 -26.46
C GLN A 291 -12.82 50.01 -26.82
N ALA A 292 -13.33 49.97 -28.07
CA ALA A 292 -14.13 48.87 -28.56
C ALA A 292 -13.33 47.56 -28.61
N GLN A 293 -12.07 47.62 -29.02
CA GLN A 293 -11.17 46.46 -29.06
C GLN A 293 -10.87 45.95 -27.64
N GLN A 294 -10.52 46.82 -26.69
CA GLN A 294 -10.34 46.43 -25.28
C GLN A 294 -11.61 45.83 -24.68
N ALA A 295 -12.78 46.38 -24.97
CA ALA A 295 -14.05 45.82 -24.50
C ALA A 295 -14.31 44.43 -25.08
N PHE A 296 -13.99 44.21 -26.35
CA PHE A 296 -14.09 42.91 -27.00
C PHE A 296 -13.11 41.89 -26.39
N ASP A 297 -11.86 42.28 -26.16
CA ASP A 297 -10.82 41.43 -25.58
C ASP A 297 -11.17 41.05 -24.13
N ASN A 298 -11.67 42.00 -23.33
CA ASN A 298 -12.16 41.75 -21.97
C ASN A 298 -13.34 40.77 -21.95
N LEU A 299 -14.28 40.91 -22.89
CA LEU A 299 -15.43 40.01 -23.00
C LEU A 299 -14.99 38.60 -23.43
N ALA A 300 -14.07 38.51 -24.40
CA ALA A 300 -13.50 37.23 -24.82
C ALA A 300 -12.73 36.55 -23.68
N GLN A 301 -11.98 37.32 -22.89
CA GLN A 301 -11.28 36.81 -21.71
C GLN A 301 -12.26 36.32 -20.64
N ALA A 302 -13.30 37.09 -20.33
CA ALA A 302 -14.32 36.71 -19.36
C ALA A 302 -15.09 35.45 -19.79
N HIS A 303 -15.42 35.33 -21.09
CA HIS A 303 -16.01 34.11 -21.64
C HIS A 303 -15.08 32.90 -21.54
N ALA A 304 -13.78 33.08 -21.78
CA ALA A 304 -12.81 32.00 -21.67
C ALA A 304 -12.55 31.59 -20.22
N GLU A 305 -12.57 32.54 -19.28
CA GLU A 305 -12.50 32.26 -17.84
C GLU A 305 -13.74 31.49 -17.40
N ALA A 306 -14.95 31.92 -17.77
CA ALA A 306 -16.19 31.20 -17.46
C ALA A 306 -16.19 29.78 -18.04
N ALA A 307 -15.79 29.60 -19.30
CA ALA A 307 -15.68 28.28 -19.92
C ALA A 307 -14.63 27.39 -19.23
N SER A 308 -13.51 27.98 -18.79
CA SER A 308 -12.48 27.26 -18.03
C SER A 308 -12.95 26.86 -16.64
N GLU A 309 -13.76 27.69 -15.98
CA GLU A 309 -14.37 27.37 -14.69
C GLU A 309 -15.39 26.25 -14.80
N GLU A 310 -16.22 26.25 -15.85
CA GLU A 310 -17.20 25.19 -16.12
C GLU A 310 -16.55 23.83 -16.38
N ASP A 311 -15.38 23.80 -17.02
CA ASP A 311 -14.66 22.57 -17.34
C ASP A 311 -13.68 22.12 -16.22
N SER A 312 -13.48 22.96 -15.20
CA SER A 312 -12.55 22.68 -14.10
C SER A 312 -13.13 21.69 -13.09
N PHE A 313 -12.32 20.71 -12.68
CA PHE A 313 -12.74 19.81 -11.60
C PHE A 313 -12.75 20.51 -10.22
N PHE A 314 -11.76 21.38 -9.99
CA PHE A 314 -11.70 22.21 -8.79
C PHE A 314 -12.34 23.56 -9.09
N SER A 315 -13.42 23.88 -8.40
CA SER A 315 -14.07 25.19 -8.49
C SER A 315 -13.22 26.28 -7.81
N THR A 316 -13.58 27.54 -8.03
CA THR A 316 -13.03 28.70 -7.31
C THR A 316 -13.61 28.85 -5.90
N THR A 317 -14.68 28.11 -5.60
CA THR A 317 -15.29 28.04 -4.27
C THR A 317 -14.43 27.22 -3.30
N PRO A 318 -14.47 27.50 -1.98
CA PRO A 318 -13.81 26.67 -0.99
C PRO A 318 -14.26 25.21 -1.09
N PHE A 319 -13.29 24.31 -1.06
CA PHE A 319 -13.51 22.87 -1.15
C PHE A 319 -12.67 22.12 -0.11
N HIS A 320 -13.02 20.86 0.10
CA HIS A 320 -12.21 19.85 0.77
C HIS A 320 -11.93 18.73 -0.21
N ALA A 321 -10.68 18.27 -0.29
CA ALA A 321 -10.28 17.19 -1.20
C ALA A 321 -9.81 15.96 -0.43
N THR A 322 -10.50 14.85 -0.63
CA THR A 322 -10.14 13.54 -0.08
C THR A 322 -9.44 12.72 -1.15
N VAL A 323 -8.15 12.44 -0.96
CA VAL A 323 -7.30 11.66 -1.84
C VAL A 323 -7.18 10.24 -1.28
N ILE A 324 -7.75 9.27 -1.99
CA ILE A 324 -7.62 7.85 -1.68
C ILE A 324 -6.51 7.27 -2.57
N ILE A 325 -5.54 6.58 -1.97
CA ILE A 325 -4.47 5.89 -2.69
C ILE A 325 -4.45 4.43 -2.24
N GLU A 326 -4.77 3.50 -3.12
CA GLU A 326 -4.73 2.07 -2.81
C GLU A 326 -3.38 1.44 -3.15
N GLU A 327 -2.88 0.64 -2.22
CA GLU A 327 -1.66 -0.15 -2.34
C GLU A 327 -0.49 0.62 -3.00
N PRO A 328 -0.13 1.82 -2.50
CA PRO A 328 0.95 2.60 -3.09
C PRO A 328 2.30 1.87 -3.05
N GLU A 329 2.46 0.85 -2.20
CA GLU A 329 3.63 -0.02 -2.13
C GLU A 329 3.94 -0.79 -3.43
N ALA A 330 2.98 -0.94 -4.35
CA ALA A 330 3.17 -1.70 -5.57
C ALA A 330 4.37 -1.17 -6.38
N HIS A 331 5.33 -2.04 -6.66
CA HIS A 331 6.59 -1.72 -7.36
C HIS A 331 7.49 -0.66 -6.68
N LEU A 332 7.19 -0.25 -5.43
CA LEU A 332 8.02 0.68 -4.67
C LEU A 332 9.01 -0.04 -3.76
N HIS A 333 10.27 0.42 -3.81
CA HIS A 333 11.27 0.01 -2.84
C HIS A 333 10.89 0.47 -1.42
N PRO A 334 11.12 -0.36 -0.36
CA PRO A 334 10.77 -0.02 1.03
C PRO A 334 11.18 1.38 1.53
N GLN A 335 12.36 1.86 1.12
CA GLN A 335 12.83 3.21 1.47
C GLN A 335 11.96 4.33 0.89
N LEU A 336 11.41 4.13 -0.31
CA LEU A 336 10.50 5.07 -0.97
C LEU A 336 9.11 5.03 -0.32
N GLN A 337 8.66 3.87 0.16
CA GLN A 337 7.40 3.75 0.90
C GLN A 337 7.40 4.60 2.17
N HIS A 338 8.48 4.53 2.97
CA HIS A 338 8.67 5.40 4.14
C HIS A 338 8.68 6.89 3.76
N SER A 339 9.37 7.24 2.68
CA SER A 339 9.49 8.62 2.21
C SER A 339 8.14 9.17 1.75
N LEU A 340 7.35 8.35 1.04
CA LEU A 340 6.00 8.66 0.61
C LEU A 340 5.08 8.96 1.79
N VAL A 341 5.02 8.07 2.78
CA VAL A 341 4.18 8.27 3.99
C VAL A 341 4.57 9.57 4.70
N ARG A 342 5.87 9.81 4.91
CA ARG A 342 6.35 11.05 5.56
C ARG A 342 6.03 12.30 4.74
N TYR A 343 6.11 12.21 3.42
CA TYR A 343 5.74 13.30 2.52
C TYR A 343 4.25 13.61 2.63
N LEU A 344 3.37 12.61 2.46
CA LEU A 344 1.92 12.77 2.52
C LEU A 344 1.46 13.35 3.86
N ARG A 345 2.02 12.85 4.98
CA ARG A 345 1.74 13.38 6.33
C ARG A 345 2.11 14.85 6.48
N ARG A 346 3.26 15.28 5.92
CA ARG A 346 3.64 16.70 5.91
C ARG A 346 2.71 17.52 5.02
N THR A 347 2.34 16.99 3.85
CA THR A 347 1.48 17.67 2.89
C THR A 347 0.10 17.95 3.49
N VAL A 348 -0.58 16.98 4.09
CA VAL A 348 -1.92 17.22 4.70
C VAL A 348 -1.87 18.12 5.94
N LYS A 349 -0.71 18.21 6.61
CA LYS A 349 -0.51 19.15 7.71
C LYS A 349 -0.30 20.57 7.22
N ALA A 350 0.40 20.74 6.10
CA ALA A 350 0.63 22.05 5.47
C ALA A 350 -0.61 22.56 4.72
N ARG A 351 -1.42 21.64 4.17
CA ARG A 351 -2.63 21.91 3.39
C ARG A 351 -3.87 21.28 4.03
N PRO A 352 -4.49 21.96 5.01
CA PRO A 352 -5.65 21.45 5.74
C PRO A 352 -6.90 21.26 4.88
N GLU A 353 -6.95 21.70 3.63
CA GLU A 353 -8.02 21.33 2.71
C GLU A 353 -7.91 19.87 2.23
N LEU A 354 -6.75 19.23 2.39
CA LEU A 354 -6.51 17.85 1.96
C LEU A 354 -6.79 16.84 3.08
N GLN A 355 -7.36 15.70 2.70
CA GLN A 355 -7.34 14.47 3.48
C GLN A 355 -6.75 13.37 2.60
N VAL A 356 -5.87 12.54 3.15
CA VAL A 356 -5.28 11.40 2.46
C VAL A 356 -5.65 10.12 3.19
N ILE A 357 -6.21 9.17 2.44
CA ILE A 357 -6.57 7.83 2.91
C ILE A 357 -5.74 6.84 2.10
N LEU A 358 -4.84 6.12 2.76
CA LEU A 358 -4.10 5.04 2.14
C LEU A 358 -4.78 3.71 2.42
N THR A 359 -4.70 2.76 1.49
CA THR A 359 -4.88 1.34 1.83
C THR A 359 -3.57 0.62 1.62
N SER A 360 -3.20 -0.26 2.55
CA SER A 360 -1.91 -0.95 2.46
C SER A 360 -1.91 -2.27 3.23
N HIS A 361 -1.07 -3.20 2.77
CA HIS A 361 -0.65 -4.38 3.50
C HIS A 361 0.87 -4.38 3.75
N ALA A 362 1.60 -3.39 3.23
CA ALA A 362 3.04 -3.28 3.39
C ALA A 362 3.42 -2.84 4.81
N THR A 363 4.22 -3.68 5.46
CA THR A 363 4.77 -3.43 6.81
C THR A 363 5.60 -2.15 6.87
N ASP A 364 6.33 -1.81 5.81
CA ASP A 364 7.11 -0.56 5.72
C ASP A 364 6.23 0.70 5.69
N ILE A 365 5.03 0.64 5.11
CA ILE A 365 4.06 1.75 5.18
C ILE A 365 3.51 1.88 6.60
N ILE A 366 3.13 0.75 7.21
CA ILE A 366 2.53 0.71 8.55
C ILE A 366 3.49 1.29 9.59
N THR A 367 4.76 0.90 9.52
CA THR A 367 5.82 1.36 10.45
C THR A 367 6.18 2.84 10.28
N ALA A 368 5.93 3.44 9.12
CA ALA A 368 6.14 4.86 8.89
C ALA A 368 5.00 5.77 9.43
N CYS A 369 3.88 5.18 9.84
CA CYS A 369 2.69 5.89 10.33
C CYS A 369 2.72 6.09 11.85
N ASP A 370 1.95 7.07 12.35
CA ASP A 370 1.61 7.06 13.78
C ASP A 370 0.52 6.01 14.04
N PRO A 371 0.58 5.22 15.13
CA PRO A 371 -0.48 4.27 15.47
C PRO A 371 -1.86 4.92 15.57
N THR A 372 -1.98 6.22 15.86
CA THR A 372 -3.29 6.88 15.86
C THR A 372 -3.89 7.09 14.48
N GLU A 373 -3.10 6.95 13.41
CA GLU A 373 -3.51 7.11 12.01
C GLU A 373 -3.91 5.76 11.38
N LEU A 374 -3.66 4.64 12.07
CA LEU A 374 -3.92 3.29 11.57
C LEU A 374 -5.34 2.82 11.89
N VAL A 375 -6.01 2.28 10.87
CA VAL A 375 -7.35 1.69 10.98
C VAL A 375 -7.30 0.26 10.47
N VAL A 376 -7.58 -0.70 11.36
CA VAL A 376 -7.58 -2.12 11.05
C VAL A 376 -8.96 -2.55 10.58
N VAL A 377 -9.02 -3.09 9.37
CA VAL A 377 -10.20 -3.68 8.76
C VAL A 377 -10.04 -5.20 8.77
N ARG A 378 -11.00 -5.92 9.35
CA ARG A 378 -10.95 -7.39 9.45
C ARG A 378 -12.34 -8.01 9.32
N ARG A 379 -12.39 -9.31 8.98
CA ARG A 379 -13.61 -10.10 9.15
C ARG A 379 -13.72 -10.55 10.61
N ALA A 380 -14.95 -10.56 11.10
CA ALA A 380 -15.41 -11.09 12.37
C ALA A 380 -16.60 -12.04 12.11
N GLU A 381 -17.05 -12.78 13.13
CA GLU A 381 -18.14 -13.75 13.01
C GLU A 381 -19.44 -13.15 12.46
N HIS A 382 -19.70 -11.86 12.73
CA HIS A 382 -20.89 -11.14 12.27
C HIS A 382 -20.60 -10.14 11.15
N GLY A 383 -19.56 -10.40 10.34
CA GLY A 383 -19.20 -9.62 9.17
C GLY A 383 -17.93 -8.79 9.34
N SER A 384 -17.75 -7.73 8.54
CA SER A 384 -16.50 -6.96 8.53
C SER A 384 -16.54 -5.81 9.53
N VAL A 385 -15.48 -5.64 10.31
CA VAL A 385 -15.32 -4.56 11.30
C VAL A 385 -14.11 -3.70 10.96
N SER A 386 -14.21 -2.41 11.25
CA SER A 386 -13.12 -1.43 11.12
C SER A 386 -12.85 -0.79 12.48
N ARG A 387 -11.60 -0.77 12.93
CA ARG A 387 -11.22 -0.22 14.23
C ARG A 387 -9.95 0.63 14.12
N CYS A 388 -10.01 1.88 14.55
CA CYS A 388 -8.80 2.69 14.71
C CYS A 388 -7.97 2.15 15.88
N VAL A 389 -6.66 1.98 15.67
CA VAL A 389 -5.75 1.41 16.68
C VAL A 389 -5.78 2.20 17.99
N LYS A 390 -5.96 3.53 17.92
CA LYS A 390 -6.09 4.37 19.13
C LYS A 390 -7.30 4.00 19.97
N ASP A 391 -8.40 3.60 19.34
CA ASP A 391 -9.71 3.37 19.97
C ASP A 391 -9.89 1.93 20.45
N VAL A 392 -9.00 1.03 20.03
CA VAL A 392 -8.91 -0.33 20.56
C VAL A 392 -8.42 -0.33 21.99
N VAL A 393 -7.44 0.53 22.31
CA VAL A 393 -6.82 0.55 23.63
C VAL A 393 -7.71 1.28 24.66
N PRO A 394 -7.95 0.71 25.86
CA PRO A 394 -8.70 1.39 26.92
C PRO A 394 -8.07 2.73 27.32
N ASP A 395 -8.90 3.73 27.60
CA ASP A 395 -8.46 5.11 27.90
C ASP A 395 -7.39 5.18 29.00
N GLN A 396 -7.58 4.41 30.08
CA GLN A 396 -6.64 4.32 31.21
C GLN A 396 -5.22 3.87 30.83
N HIS A 397 -5.04 3.21 29.68
CA HIS A 397 -3.75 2.68 29.22
C HIS A 397 -3.35 3.21 27.84
N ARG A 398 -4.16 4.07 27.23
CA ARG A 398 -4.02 4.52 25.84
C ARG A 398 -2.65 5.14 25.57
N ASP A 399 -2.23 6.13 26.35
CA ASP A 399 -0.96 6.83 26.13
C ASP A 399 0.26 5.91 26.29
N ALA A 400 0.26 5.07 27.32
CA ALA A 400 1.35 4.15 27.61
C ALA A 400 1.48 3.09 26.50
N THR A 401 0.37 2.46 26.11
CA THR A 401 0.35 1.45 25.05
C THR A 401 0.71 2.07 23.71
N LEU A 402 0.13 3.21 23.32
CA LEU A 402 0.45 3.87 22.05
C LEU A 402 1.90 4.34 21.99
N ARG A 403 2.47 4.79 23.11
CA ARG A 403 3.91 5.10 23.20
C ARG A 403 4.76 3.85 22.95
N MET A 404 4.41 2.72 23.56
CA MET A 404 5.11 1.45 23.31
C MET A 404 4.94 1.01 21.86
N THR A 405 3.74 1.09 21.29
CA THR A 405 3.48 0.79 19.88
C THR A 405 4.36 1.64 18.97
N ARG A 406 4.44 2.97 19.18
CA ARG A 406 5.31 3.86 18.39
C ARG A 406 6.79 3.48 18.44
N LEU A 407 7.27 2.95 19.57
CA LEU A 407 8.68 2.62 19.77
C LEU A 407 9.06 1.21 19.30
N HIS A 408 8.10 0.27 19.33
CA HIS A 408 8.37 -1.15 19.12
C HIS A 408 7.74 -1.74 17.85
N LEU A 409 6.79 -1.03 17.20
CA LEU A 409 6.19 -1.49 15.95
C LEU A 409 7.19 -1.35 14.79
N ASP A 410 7.96 -2.42 14.55
CA ASP A 410 8.83 -2.56 13.39
C ASP A 410 8.15 -3.38 12.28
N ALA A 411 8.86 -3.61 11.17
CA ALA A 411 8.28 -4.29 10.01
C ALA A 411 7.77 -5.70 10.38
N SER A 412 8.51 -6.44 11.20
CA SER A 412 8.09 -7.75 11.69
C SER A 412 6.85 -7.66 12.58
N ARG A 413 6.86 -6.81 13.62
CA ARG A 413 5.75 -6.70 14.58
C ARG A 413 4.51 -6.05 13.98
N SER A 414 4.64 -5.24 12.93
CA SER A 414 3.50 -4.62 12.24
C SER A 414 2.57 -5.64 11.58
N SER A 415 3.10 -6.81 11.19
CA SER A 415 2.29 -7.94 10.73
C SER A 415 1.25 -8.42 11.75
N ALA A 416 1.50 -8.18 13.06
CA ALA A 416 0.57 -8.52 14.12
C ALA A 416 -0.80 -7.86 13.97
N LEU A 417 -0.84 -6.67 13.37
CA LEU A 417 -2.06 -5.86 13.31
C LEU A 417 -3.12 -6.43 12.37
N PHE A 418 -2.76 -7.36 11.48
CA PHE A 418 -3.68 -7.94 10.50
C PHE A 418 -3.69 -9.47 10.46
N ALA A 419 -2.88 -10.13 11.27
CA ALA A 419 -2.91 -11.58 11.41
C ALA A 419 -4.04 -12.02 12.35
N GLU A 420 -4.74 -13.09 11.96
CA GLU A 420 -5.86 -13.62 12.75
C GLU A 420 -5.37 -14.41 13.96
N ARG A 421 -4.31 -15.20 13.81
CA ARG A 421 -3.76 -16.08 14.84
C ARG A 421 -2.30 -15.76 15.03
N LEU A 422 -1.92 -15.48 16.28
CA LEU A 422 -0.64 -14.88 16.63
C LEU A 422 0.02 -15.65 17.77
N LEU A 423 1.31 -15.88 17.64
CA LEU A 423 2.17 -16.31 18.72
C LEU A 423 3.20 -15.22 19.02
N LEU A 424 3.19 -14.70 20.24
CA LEU A 424 4.23 -13.78 20.72
C LEU A 424 5.28 -14.55 21.51
N VAL A 425 6.55 -14.40 21.14
CA VAL A 425 7.71 -15.00 21.81
C VAL A 425 8.69 -13.91 22.26
N GLU A 426 9.60 -14.22 23.17
CA GLU A 426 10.56 -13.22 23.67
C GLU A 426 11.70 -12.99 22.67
N GLY A 427 12.18 -14.04 22.00
CA GLY A 427 13.34 -13.98 21.10
C GLY A 427 13.10 -14.58 19.70
N VAL A 428 13.93 -14.17 18.73
CA VAL A 428 13.90 -14.70 17.35
C VAL A 428 14.25 -16.19 17.33
N THR A 429 15.22 -16.60 18.14
CA THR A 429 15.67 -18.00 18.21
C THR A 429 14.64 -18.91 18.87
N GLU A 430 13.86 -18.41 19.83
CA GLU A 430 12.71 -19.15 20.39
C GLU A 430 11.65 -19.41 19.33
N GLY A 431 11.36 -18.41 18.48
CA GLY A 431 10.42 -18.56 17.38
C GLY A 431 10.81 -19.66 16.40
N ALA A 432 12.11 -19.85 16.15
CA ALA A 432 12.62 -20.95 15.32
C ALA A 432 12.39 -22.31 15.99
N VAL A 433 12.79 -22.47 17.25
CA VAL A 433 12.60 -23.72 18.01
C VAL A 433 11.12 -24.09 18.13
N VAL A 434 10.27 -23.12 18.46
CA VAL A 434 8.83 -23.36 18.63
C VAL A 434 8.19 -23.78 17.30
N ARG A 435 8.62 -23.24 16.16
CA ARG A 435 8.12 -23.66 14.84
C ARG A 435 8.39 -25.14 14.58
N GLU A 436 9.57 -25.64 14.92
CA GLU A 436 9.91 -27.06 14.76
C GLU A 436 9.11 -27.97 15.70
N PHE A 437 8.85 -27.53 16.95
CA PHE A 437 7.90 -28.24 17.82
C PHE A 437 6.46 -28.22 17.28
N GLY A 438 6.08 -27.14 16.57
CA GLY A 438 4.79 -27.08 15.89
C GLY A 438 4.68 -28.12 14.77
N ARG A 439 5.76 -28.33 14.01
CA ARG A 439 5.82 -29.37 12.97
C ARG A 439 5.73 -30.77 13.57
N ALA A 440 6.46 -31.03 14.65
CA ALA A 440 6.32 -32.28 15.40
C ALA A 440 4.89 -32.49 15.95
N TRP A 441 4.24 -31.43 16.47
CA TRP A 441 2.85 -31.48 16.93
C TRP A 441 1.85 -31.73 15.79
N ALA A 442 2.14 -31.23 14.59
CA ALA A 442 1.33 -31.46 13.42
C ALA A 442 1.38 -32.94 12.99
N GLY A 443 2.52 -33.61 13.16
CA GLY A 443 2.74 -34.95 12.63
C GLY A 443 2.44 -34.96 11.12
N ASP A 444 1.83 -36.04 10.63
CA ASP A 444 1.50 -36.19 9.20
C ASP A 444 0.19 -35.49 8.76
N ASP A 445 -0.41 -34.66 9.63
CA ASP A 445 -1.60 -33.89 9.28
C ASP A 445 -1.22 -32.66 8.43
N GLU A 446 -1.43 -32.76 7.12
CA GLU A 446 -1.14 -31.69 6.14
C GLU A 446 -1.77 -30.33 6.51
N ALA A 447 -2.98 -30.34 7.10
CA ALA A 447 -3.67 -29.11 7.47
C ALA A 447 -3.00 -28.45 8.69
N LYS A 448 -2.57 -29.25 9.68
CA LYS A 448 -1.77 -28.74 10.81
C LYS A 448 -0.39 -28.25 10.37
N GLN A 449 0.27 -28.95 9.44
CA GLN A 449 1.56 -28.51 8.91
C GLN A 449 1.44 -27.15 8.19
N ALA A 450 0.47 -27.04 7.26
CA ALA A 450 0.20 -25.79 6.55
C ALA A 450 -0.16 -24.66 7.53
N PHE A 451 -0.89 -24.97 8.60
CA PHE A 451 -1.19 -24.02 9.66
C PHE A 451 0.07 -23.53 10.37
N VAL A 452 0.95 -24.43 10.82
CA VAL A 452 2.21 -24.08 11.50
C VAL A 452 3.11 -23.25 10.60
N ASP A 453 3.17 -23.58 9.31
CA ASP A 453 3.95 -22.83 8.32
C ASP A 453 3.41 -21.42 8.11
N ALA A 454 2.08 -21.26 8.04
CA ALA A 454 1.42 -19.96 7.91
C ALA A 454 1.34 -19.17 9.24
N LEU A 455 1.60 -19.80 10.39
CA LEU A 455 1.46 -19.17 11.70
C LEU A 455 2.40 -17.97 11.85
N SER A 456 1.82 -16.84 12.27
CA SER A 456 2.56 -15.61 12.55
C SER A 456 3.19 -15.67 13.94
N ILE A 457 4.50 -15.97 13.99
CA ILE A 457 5.32 -16.00 15.21
C ILE A 457 6.12 -14.70 15.29
N ILE A 458 5.88 -13.91 16.34
CA ILE A 458 6.37 -12.53 16.45
C ILE A 458 7.33 -12.40 17.64
N PRO A 459 8.63 -12.18 17.40
CA PRO A 459 9.61 -11.98 18.45
C PRO A 459 9.56 -10.55 19.01
N MET A 460 9.31 -10.44 20.31
CA MET A 460 9.21 -9.16 21.01
C MET A 460 10.57 -8.54 21.35
N GLY A 461 11.64 -9.33 21.38
CA GLY A 461 12.99 -8.92 21.78
C GLY A 461 13.14 -8.65 23.28
N THR A 462 12.05 -8.76 24.04
CA THR A 462 11.97 -8.55 25.49
C THR A 462 10.84 -9.41 26.03
N LYS A 463 10.82 -9.59 27.36
CA LYS A 463 9.72 -10.24 28.07
C LYS A 463 8.37 -9.63 27.68
N VAL A 464 7.46 -10.44 27.14
CA VAL A 464 6.19 -9.94 26.58
C VAL A 464 5.35 -9.25 27.66
N GLY A 465 5.19 -7.93 27.53
CA GLY A 465 4.42 -7.11 28.47
C GLY A 465 2.93 -6.98 28.11
N PRO A 466 2.13 -6.33 28.97
CA PRO A 466 0.69 -6.17 28.76
C PRO A 466 0.33 -5.29 27.54
N TRP A 467 1.24 -4.43 27.09
CA TRP A 467 0.96 -3.47 26.03
C TRP A 467 0.56 -4.16 24.71
N ALA A 468 1.19 -5.28 24.36
CA ALA A 468 0.89 -6.00 23.12
C ALA A 468 -0.48 -6.69 23.20
N ALA A 469 -0.81 -7.31 24.33
CA ALA A 469 -2.12 -7.91 24.56
C ALA A 469 -3.24 -6.85 24.56
N ARG A 470 -3.01 -5.69 25.21
CA ARG A 470 -3.93 -4.54 25.19
C ARG A 470 -4.10 -3.93 23.80
N LEU A 471 -3.06 -3.95 22.97
CA LEU A 471 -3.15 -3.48 21.59
C LEU A 471 -3.94 -4.44 20.71
N LEU A 472 -3.67 -5.75 20.81
CA LEU A 472 -4.15 -6.75 19.86
C LEU A 472 -5.46 -7.42 20.28
N ALA A 473 -5.77 -7.49 21.56
CA ALA A 473 -6.85 -8.32 22.09
C ALA A 473 -7.60 -7.65 23.27
N THR A 474 -7.85 -6.34 23.18
CA THR A 474 -8.75 -5.68 24.15
C THR A 474 -10.17 -6.24 23.97
N PRO A 475 -10.84 -6.67 25.07
CA PRO A 475 -12.19 -7.23 25.01
C PRO A 475 -13.20 -6.37 24.25
N GLY A 476 -13.93 -6.96 23.30
CA GLY A 476 -14.91 -6.33 22.41
C GLY A 476 -14.29 -5.53 21.25
N LYS A 477 -12.97 -5.34 21.24
CA LYS A 477 -12.22 -4.57 20.23
C LYS A 477 -11.02 -5.32 19.67
N GLU A 478 -11.07 -6.65 19.68
CA GLU A 478 -9.96 -7.54 19.35
C GLU A 478 -9.51 -7.38 17.88
N LEU A 479 -8.22 -7.27 17.65
CA LEU A 479 -7.61 -7.20 16.31
C LEU A 479 -7.21 -8.59 15.77
N CYS A 480 -7.11 -9.60 16.64
CA CYS A 480 -6.88 -11.00 16.29
C CYS A 480 -8.05 -11.90 16.79
N THR A 481 -8.12 -13.16 16.34
CA THR A 481 -9.01 -14.19 16.89
C THR A 481 -8.35 -14.96 18.03
N LYS A 482 -7.06 -15.26 17.91
CA LYS A 482 -6.27 -15.99 18.92
C LYS A 482 -4.89 -15.35 19.09
N LEU A 483 -4.49 -15.15 20.34
CA LEU A 483 -3.21 -14.61 20.76
C LEU A 483 -2.60 -15.53 21.82
N ALA A 484 -1.65 -16.36 21.41
CA ALA A 484 -0.81 -17.09 22.34
C ALA A 484 0.41 -16.24 22.71
N ILE A 485 0.80 -16.30 23.97
CA ILE A 485 1.96 -15.60 24.49
C ILE A 485 2.84 -16.63 25.19
N LEU A 486 3.98 -16.96 24.60
CA LEU A 486 4.98 -17.80 25.23
C LEU A 486 5.95 -16.92 26.02
N ARG A 487 6.12 -17.22 27.30
CA ARG A 487 7.00 -16.46 28.19
C ARG A 487 7.77 -17.36 29.13
N ASP A 488 8.95 -16.88 29.49
CA ASP A 488 9.73 -17.49 30.55
C ASP A 488 9.23 -17.01 31.92
N SER A 489 9.18 -17.94 32.87
CA SER A 489 8.85 -17.60 34.26
C SER A 489 9.95 -16.76 34.92
N ASP A 490 11.21 -16.99 34.54
CA ASP A 490 12.42 -16.46 35.20
C ASP A 490 12.42 -16.66 36.74
N SER A 491 11.68 -17.64 37.25
CA SER A 491 11.59 -17.86 38.70
C SER A 491 12.70 -18.78 39.20
N ASP A 492 13.18 -18.49 40.41
CA ASP A 492 14.13 -19.34 41.12
C ASP A 492 13.47 -20.59 41.72
N LEU A 493 12.16 -20.77 41.52
CA LEU A 493 11.40 -21.90 42.06
C LEU A 493 11.90 -23.25 41.48
N PRO A 494 11.69 -24.36 42.22
CA PRO A 494 11.85 -25.71 41.71
C PRO A 494 10.99 -25.97 40.47
N PHE A 495 11.47 -26.84 39.57
CA PHE A 495 10.83 -27.14 38.28
C PHE A 495 9.37 -27.61 38.39
N ASP A 496 9.03 -28.28 39.50
CA ASP A 496 7.74 -28.92 39.76
C ASP A 496 6.69 -27.97 40.38
N ASP A 497 7.04 -26.73 40.74
CA ASP A 497 6.11 -25.80 41.38
C ASP A 497 5.19 -25.09 40.37
N ALA A 498 3.93 -24.87 40.80
CA ALA A 498 2.90 -24.18 40.01
C ALA A 498 3.25 -22.69 39.80
N ARG A 499 2.91 -22.17 38.62
CA ARG A 499 3.44 -20.92 38.08
C ARG A 499 2.39 -19.81 38.09
N ASP A 500 2.78 -18.62 38.51
CA ASP A 500 1.92 -17.44 38.44
C ASP A 500 1.88 -16.89 37.00
N VAL A 501 0.73 -17.11 36.36
CA VAL A 501 0.36 -16.39 35.13
C VAL A 501 0.34 -14.88 35.46
N PRO A 502 0.85 -14.01 34.56
CA PRO A 502 0.84 -12.57 34.80
C PRO A 502 -0.57 -12.06 35.11
N GLN A 503 -0.71 -11.24 36.17
CA GLN A 503 -2.02 -10.75 36.62
C GLN A 503 -2.81 -10.02 35.52
N TRP A 504 -2.12 -9.32 34.62
CA TRP A 504 -2.75 -8.62 33.51
C TRP A 504 -3.38 -9.56 32.47
N ALA A 505 -3.01 -10.84 32.42
CA ALA A 505 -3.62 -11.79 31.50
C ALA A 505 -5.12 -12.00 31.82
N ALA A 506 -5.51 -11.84 33.09
CA ALA A 506 -6.91 -11.90 33.52
C ALA A 506 -7.75 -10.70 33.06
N GLU A 507 -7.12 -9.64 32.52
CA GLU A 507 -7.83 -8.51 31.90
C GLU A 507 -8.44 -8.88 30.53
N HIS A 508 -8.08 -10.04 29.97
CA HIS A 508 -8.44 -10.48 28.63
C HIS A 508 -9.33 -11.71 28.63
N ASP A 509 -10.06 -11.94 27.53
CA ASP A 509 -10.85 -13.15 27.33
C ASP A 509 -9.91 -14.37 27.15
N PRO A 510 -9.99 -15.42 27.99
CA PRO A 510 -9.14 -16.61 27.89
C PRO A 510 -9.38 -17.46 26.64
N SER A 511 -10.49 -17.23 25.92
CA SER A 511 -10.74 -17.83 24.61
C SER A 511 -9.95 -17.12 23.50
N VAL A 512 -9.53 -15.87 23.71
CA VAL A 512 -8.77 -15.05 22.75
C VAL A 512 -7.30 -14.95 23.14
N VAL A 513 -6.96 -14.74 24.41
CA VAL A 513 -5.58 -14.57 24.88
C VAL A 513 -5.24 -15.67 25.88
N ARG A 514 -4.14 -16.39 25.63
CA ARG A 514 -3.57 -17.33 26.62
C ARG A 514 -2.07 -17.15 26.75
N VAL A 515 -1.61 -17.20 27.99
CA VAL A 515 -0.19 -17.13 28.33
C VAL A 515 0.29 -18.53 28.69
N PHE A 516 1.29 -19.00 27.96
CA PHE A 516 1.96 -20.27 28.16
C PHE A 516 3.33 -19.97 28.77
N ILE A 517 3.64 -20.65 29.88
CA ILE A 517 4.86 -20.38 30.65
C ILE A 517 5.85 -21.51 30.44
N SER A 518 7.02 -21.20 29.91
CA SER A 518 8.20 -22.06 29.99
C SER A 518 8.94 -21.78 31.31
N HIS A 519 9.33 -22.84 32.02
CA HIS A 519 9.92 -22.70 33.36
C HIS A 519 11.16 -23.58 33.54
N PRO A 520 12.20 -23.04 34.21
CA PRO A 520 12.36 -21.62 34.51
C PRO A 520 12.46 -20.77 33.24
N THR A 521 13.07 -21.33 32.20
CA THR A 521 13.18 -20.80 30.84
C THR A 521 12.81 -21.88 29.82
N LEU A 522 12.79 -21.54 28.52
CA LEU A 522 12.49 -22.49 27.44
C LEU A 522 13.41 -23.72 27.44
N GLU A 523 14.73 -23.56 27.58
CA GLU A 523 15.69 -24.67 27.34
C GLU A 523 15.52 -25.84 28.33
N PRO A 524 15.38 -25.62 29.65
CA PRO A 524 15.04 -26.70 30.58
C PRO A 524 13.65 -27.29 30.34
N ALA A 525 12.67 -26.46 29.95
CA ALA A 525 11.28 -26.88 29.78
C ALA A 525 11.06 -27.83 28.60
N ILE A 526 11.91 -27.76 27.58
CA ILE A 526 11.87 -28.62 26.39
C ILE A 526 12.78 -29.85 26.50
N THR A 527 13.60 -29.96 27.55
CA THR A 527 14.58 -31.05 27.71
C THR A 527 13.94 -32.44 27.95
N PRO A 528 12.91 -32.59 28.81
CA PRO A 528 12.32 -33.91 29.07
C PRO A 528 11.76 -34.54 27.79
N GLY A 529 12.25 -35.74 27.46
CA GLY A 529 11.87 -36.48 26.25
C GLY A 529 12.63 -36.07 24.97
N ASN A 530 13.49 -35.05 25.05
CA ASN A 530 14.34 -34.58 23.94
C ASN A 530 15.83 -34.58 24.33
N GLU A 531 16.24 -35.41 25.30
CA GLU A 531 17.58 -35.39 25.88
C GLU A 531 18.66 -35.62 24.83
N GLY A 532 18.40 -36.49 23.84
CA GLY A 532 19.30 -36.77 22.73
C GLY A 532 19.57 -35.54 21.86
N LEU A 533 18.51 -34.84 21.45
CA LEU A 533 18.57 -33.64 20.61
C LEU A 533 19.21 -32.47 21.37
N VAL A 534 18.90 -32.31 22.65
CA VAL A 534 19.54 -31.31 23.53
C VAL A 534 21.03 -31.63 23.72
N ALA A 535 21.40 -32.90 23.88
CA ALA A 535 22.80 -33.33 23.99
C ALA A 535 23.59 -33.01 22.73
N GLU A 536 22.98 -33.24 21.57
CA GLU A 536 23.57 -32.94 20.27
C GLU A 536 23.79 -31.43 20.09
N ALA A 537 22.76 -30.64 20.33
CA ALA A 537 22.86 -29.19 20.22
C ALA A 537 23.88 -28.60 21.22
N GLN A 538 23.93 -29.12 22.44
CA GLN A 538 24.92 -28.69 23.43
C GLN A 538 26.35 -29.06 23.02
N ARG A 539 26.55 -30.24 22.40
CA ARG A 539 27.86 -30.69 21.90
C ARG A 539 28.35 -29.85 20.73
N GLU A 540 27.48 -29.46 19.82
CA GLU A 540 27.83 -28.57 18.71
C GLU A 540 28.26 -27.19 19.23
N VAL A 541 27.53 -26.67 20.21
CA VAL A 541 27.84 -25.39 20.84
C VAL A 541 29.12 -25.50 21.69
N ASP A 542 29.19 -26.32 22.74
CA ASP A 542 30.39 -26.46 23.60
C ASP A 542 31.04 -27.84 23.48
N PRO A 543 31.74 -28.13 22.36
CA PRO A 543 32.33 -29.45 22.10
C PRO A 543 33.45 -29.80 23.09
N ARG A 544 34.04 -28.80 23.76
CA ARG A 544 35.13 -29.00 24.73
C ARG A 544 34.62 -29.41 26.10
N HIS A 545 33.34 -29.13 26.40
CA HIS A 545 32.73 -29.46 27.68
C HIS A 545 31.30 -29.98 27.48
N PRO A 546 31.15 -31.19 26.91
CA PRO A 546 29.84 -31.80 26.81
C PRO A 546 29.24 -32.01 28.19
N LEU A 547 27.95 -31.77 28.33
CA LEU A 547 27.22 -32.13 29.54
C LEU A 547 27.20 -33.67 29.65
N VAL A 548 27.55 -34.18 30.84
CA VAL A 548 27.66 -35.63 31.11
C VAL A 548 26.28 -36.26 31.27
N GLU A 549 25.34 -35.52 31.85
CA GLU A 549 23.95 -35.91 32.02
C GLU A 549 23.08 -34.76 31.52
N ILE A 550 22.08 -35.06 30.70
CA ILE A 550 21.14 -34.08 30.15
C ILE A 550 19.82 -34.23 30.88
N THR A 551 19.66 -33.42 31.91
CA THR A 551 18.40 -33.23 32.65
C THR A 551 18.00 -31.76 32.63
N ALA A 552 16.73 -31.46 32.88
CA ALA A 552 16.24 -30.08 32.99
C ALA A 552 17.10 -29.24 33.97
N ASP A 553 17.52 -29.81 35.11
CA ASP A 553 18.39 -29.13 36.08
C ASP A 553 19.82 -28.89 35.59
N SER A 554 20.38 -29.85 34.85
CA SER A 554 21.72 -29.69 34.24
C SER A 554 21.73 -28.57 33.18
N VAL A 555 20.68 -28.49 32.36
CA VAL A 555 20.49 -27.49 31.32
C VAL A 555 20.22 -26.12 31.94
N ARG A 556 19.39 -26.07 32.98
CA ARG A 556 19.17 -24.87 33.80
C ARG A 556 20.50 -24.34 34.35
N SER A 557 21.31 -25.21 34.94
CA SER A 557 22.60 -24.85 35.52
C SER A 557 23.60 -24.38 34.46
N TYR A 558 23.58 -24.98 33.27
CA TYR A 558 24.42 -24.59 32.14
C TYR A 558 24.09 -23.18 31.63
N PHE A 559 22.81 -22.82 31.60
CA PHE A 559 22.30 -21.53 31.11
C PHE A 559 22.04 -20.48 32.21
N ALA A 560 22.31 -20.81 33.48
CA ALA A 560 22.03 -19.94 34.61
C ALA A 560 22.70 -18.57 34.47
N SER A 561 21.92 -17.50 34.62
CA SER A 561 22.44 -16.14 34.64
C SER A 561 23.07 -15.81 36.00
N ARG A 562 24.01 -14.87 36.02
CA ARG A 562 24.68 -14.46 37.28
C ARG A 562 23.67 -13.74 38.19
N SER A 563 23.24 -14.39 39.27
CA SER A 563 22.38 -13.76 40.28
C SER A 563 23.21 -13.29 41.49
N SER A 564 23.18 -11.99 41.74
CA SER A 564 23.67 -11.41 43.00
C SER A 564 22.53 -11.49 44.00
N GLY A 565 22.31 -12.66 44.60
CA GLY A 565 21.21 -12.98 45.52
C GLY A 565 20.57 -11.75 46.19
N LYS A 566 19.46 -11.27 45.62
CA LYS A 566 18.64 -10.23 46.26
C LYS A 566 17.61 -10.95 47.13
N ASN A 567 17.37 -10.41 48.32
CA ASN A 567 16.46 -10.96 49.35
C ASN A 567 16.87 -12.34 49.93
N GLY A 568 18.17 -12.57 50.15
CA GLY A 568 18.64 -13.74 50.92
C GLY A 568 18.74 -15.06 50.14
N GLY A 569 18.60 -15.03 48.82
CA GLY A 569 18.87 -16.18 47.93
C GLY A 569 20.36 -16.47 47.74
N GLU A 570 20.70 -17.71 47.39
CA GLU A 570 22.08 -18.13 47.11
C GLU A 570 22.69 -17.37 45.92
N VAL A 571 24.01 -17.17 45.96
CA VAL A 571 24.76 -16.58 44.85
C VAL A 571 24.90 -17.62 43.74
N VAL A 572 24.12 -17.47 42.66
CA VAL A 572 24.19 -18.35 41.49
C VAL A 572 25.34 -17.89 40.58
N ARG A 573 26.32 -18.77 40.38
CA ARG A 573 27.43 -18.55 39.44
C ARG A 573 26.91 -18.61 38.01
N GLU A 574 27.37 -17.69 37.15
CA GLU A 574 27.05 -17.70 35.72
C GLU A 574 27.43 -19.06 35.12
N GLY A 575 26.44 -19.72 34.50
CA GLY A 575 26.61 -20.96 33.77
C GLY A 575 27.48 -20.76 32.53
N ARG A 576 28.17 -21.82 32.09
CA ARG A 576 29.10 -21.74 30.94
C ARG A 576 28.39 -21.38 29.64
N GLY A 577 27.12 -21.76 29.51
CA GLY A 577 26.28 -21.52 28.35
C GLY A 577 25.48 -20.22 28.41
N ALA A 578 25.55 -19.43 29.49
CA ALA A 578 24.66 -18.28 29.70
C ALA A 578 24.64 -17.28 28.52
N ARG A 579 25.78 -17.10 27.84
CA ARG A 579 25.92 -16.20 26.67
C ARG A 579 25.70 -16.88 25.32
N ARG A 580 25.42 -18.18 25.33
CA ARG A 580 25.36 -19.06 24.14
C ARG A 580 23.95 -19.60 23.91
N LYS A 581 22.94 -19.05 24.59
CA LYS A 581 21.52 -19.41 24.44
C LYS A 581 21.06 -19.33 22.99
N ALA A 582 21.42 -18.26 22.28
CA ALA A 582 21.05 -18.09 20.88
C ALA A 582 21.69 -19.14 19.96
N GLU A 583 22.99 -19.43 20.14
CA GLU A 583 23.70 -20.49 19.40
C GLU A 583 23.07 -21.86 19.65
N PHE A 584 22.76 -22.16 20.92
CA PHE A 584 22.10 -23.40 21.32
C PHE A 584 20.71 -23.54 20.72
N ALA A 585 19.88 -22.49 20.77
CA ALA A 585 18.54 -22.53 20.21
C ALA A 585 18.55 -22.74 18.68
N LEU A 586 19.52 -22.16 17.96
CA LEU A 586 19.67 -22.39 16.52
C LEU A 586 20.11 -23.81 16.20
N SER A 587 21.10 -24.33 16.92
CA SER A 587 21.58 -25.71 16.78
C SER A 587 20.47 -26.72 17.13
N LEU A 588 19.70 -26.46 18.20
CA LEU A 588 18.56 -27.28 18.56
C LEU A 588 17.44 -27.23 17.51
N ALA A 589 17.14 -26.06 16.94
CA ALA A 589 16.17 -25.96 15.85
C ALA A 589 16.61 -26.75 14.62
N ALA A 590 17.91 -26.77 14.29
CA ALA A 590 18.44 -27.59 13.21
C ALA A 590 18.28 -29.09 13.50
N ALA A 591 18.63 -29.54 14.71
CA ALA A 591 18.47 -30.94 15.12
C ALA A 591 16.99 -31.39 15.14
N LEU A 592 16.09 -30.52 15.63
CA LEU A 592 14.64 -30.77 15.60
C LEU A 592 14.11 -30.89 14.17
N ARG A 593 14.58 -30.03 13.27
CA ARG A 593 14.20 -30.08 11.85
C ARG A 593 14.63 -31.38 11.19
N GLU A 594 15.88 -31.80 11.40
CA GLU A 594 16.38 -33.08 10.87
C GLU A 594 15.59 -34.27 11.41
N ALA A 595 15.27 -34.26 12.71
CA ALA A 595 14.40 -35.28 13.31
C ALA A 595 13.00 -35.29 12.70
N ASN A 596 12.37 -34.12 12.48
CA ASN A 596 11.07 -34.01 11.83
C ASN A 596 11.11 -34.53 10.37
N ASP A 597 12.16 -34.20 9.62
CA ASP A 597 12.33 -34.66 8.24
C ASP A 597 12.47 -36.19 8.19
N ILE A 598 13.21 -36.80 9.13
CA ILE A 598 13.35 -38.26 9.26
C ILE A 598 12.01 -38.92 9.64
N ASP A 599 11.28 -38.36 10.60
CA ASP A 599 9.97 -38.88 11.03
C ASP A 599 8.98 -38.93 9.85
N HIS A 600 8.95 -37.87 9.02
CA HIS A 600 8.13 -37.82 7.81
C HIS A 600 8.53 -38.83 6.73
N GLU A 601 9.83 -39.08 6.55
CA GLU A 601 10.32 -40.09 5.60
C GLU A 601 10.05 -41.52 6.07
N ALA A 602 10.15 -41.78 7.37
CA ALA A 602 9.98 -43.11 7.95
C ALA A 602 8.51 -43.58 7.94
N ASN A 603 7.56 -42.68 8.21
CA ASN A 603 6.11 -42.95 8.24
C ASN A 603 5.75 -44.24 9.03
N ASP A 604 6.46 -44.48 10.13
CA ASP A 604 6.32 -45.70 10.95
C ASP A 604 5.53 -45.45 12.26
N GLY A 605 5.06 -44.22 12.47
CA GLY A 605 4.27 -43.80 13.62
C GLY A 605 5.09 -43.54 14.90
N PHE A 606 6.42 -43.60 14.83
CA PHE A 606 7.30 -43.14 15.90
C PHE A 606 7.71 -41.69 15.65
N SER A 607 7.71 -40.86 16.70
CA SER A 607 8.29 -39.52 16.62
C SER A 607 9.56 -39.43 17.45
N LEU A 608 10.63 -38.95 16.82
CA LEU A 608 11.90 -38.63 17.43
C LEU A 608 11.82 -37.36 18.30
N VAL A 609 10.80 -36.52 18.09
CA VAL A 609 10.60 -35.26 18.81
C VAL A 609 9.45 -35.38 19.79
N THR A 610 9.74 -35.20 21.08
CA THR A 610 8.69 -35.13 22.11
C THR A 610 8.23 -33.68 22.30
N VAL A 611 7.00 -33.36 21.91
CA VAL A 611 6.44 -32.02 22.12
C VAL A 611 6.07 -31.80 23.60
N PRO A 612 6.64 -30.79 24.28
CA PRO A 612 6.28 -30.48 25.67
C PRO A 612 4.81 -30.07 25.81
N GLN A 613 4.15 -30.48 26.90
CA GLN A 613 2.70 -30.27 27.08
C GLN A 613 2.26 -28.80 26.91
N HIS A 614 2.99 -27.85 27.50
CA HIS A 614 2.66 -26.42 27.38
C HIS A 614 2.76 -25.88 25.94
N LEU A 615 3.57 -26.49 25.07
CA LEU A 615 3.65 -26.16 23.65
C LEU A 615 2.55 -26.88 22.86
N ALA A 616 2.20 -28.13 23.21
CA ALA A 616 1.06 -28.82 22.62
C ALA A 616 -0.25 -28.04 22.89
N ASP A 617 -0.50 -27.65 24.15
CA ASP A 617 -1.65 -26.84 24.56
C ASP A 617 -1.69 -25.48 23.84
N LEU A 618 -0.51 -24.93 23.51
CA LEU A 618 -0.35 -23.69 22.76
C LEU A 618 -0.81 -23.86 21.32
N PHE A 619 -0.36 -24.91 20.64
CA PHE A 619 -0.78 -25.18 19.26
C PHE A 619 -2.24 -25.58 19.18
N ASP A 620 -2.74 -26.40 20.12
CA ASP A 620 -4.16 -26.75 20.21
C ASP A 620 -5.05 -25.51 20.41
N PHE A 621 -4.58 -24.53 21.20
CA PHE A 621 -5.31 -23.27 21.39
C PHE A 621 -5.35 -22.40 20.12
N LEU A 622 -4.26 -22.38 19.37
CA LEU A 622 -4.14 -21.57 18.17
C LEU A 622 -4.83 -22.23 16.96
N TYR A 623 -4.79 -23.55 16.85
CA TYR A 623 -5.36 -24.29 15.73
C TYR A 623 -6.88 -24.08 15.67
N PRO A 624 -7.46 -23.84 14.48
CA PRO A 624 -8.91 -23.80 14.33
C PRO A 624 -9.54 -25.15 14.71
N ASP A 625 -10.56 -25.12 15.57
CA ASP A 625 -11.49 -26.24 15.66
C ASP A 625 -12.07 -26.47 14.26
N ALA A 626 -12.17 -27.73 13.82
CA ALA A 626 -12.83 -28.07 12.56
C ALA A 626 -14.20 -27.36 12.52
N PRO A 627 -14.59 -26.73 11.40
CA PRO A 627 -15.88 -26.06 11.33
C PRO A 627 -16.93 -27.06 11.77
N ALA A 628 -17.68 -26.73 12.83
CA ALA A 628 -18.78 -27.57 13.28
C ALA A 628 -19.62 -27.86 12.05
N SER A 629 -19.65 -29.12 11.61
CA SER A 629 -20.59 -29.55 10.60
C SER A 629 -21.94 -29.05 11.10
N SER A 630 -22.59 -28.20 10.32
CA SER A 630 -23.94 -27.74 10.60
C SER A 630 -24.84 -28.98 10.50
N SER A 631 -24.84 -29.81 11.54
CA SER A 631 -25.78 -30.88 11.78
C SER A 631 -27.12 -30.23 12.14
N GLY A 632 -27.73 -29.63 11.13
CA GLY A 632 -28.96 -28.86 11.20
C GLY A 632 -29.63 -28.69 9.83
N LEU A 633 -29.14 -29.39 8.81
CA LEU A 633 -29.93 -29.70 7.62
C LEU A 633 -30.31 -31.17 7.75
N ALA A 634 -31.59 -31.40 8.00
CA ALA A 634 -32.18 -32.72 7.87
C ALA A 634 -31.75 -33.30 6.51
N SER A 635 -31.20 -34.51 6.54
CA SER A 635 -30.98 -35.33 5.36
C SER A 635 -32.34 -35.69 4.76
N ASP A 636 -32.88 -34.80 3.92
CA ASP A 636 -33.81 -35.23 2.89
C ASP A 636 -32.96 -35.85 1.78
N GLU A 637 -32.77 -37.17 1.89
CA GLU A 637 -32.43 -38.03 0.76
C GLU A 637 -33.57 -37.96 -0.27
N ALA A 638 -33.60 -36.89 -1.05
CA ALA A 638 -34.22 -36.90 -2.36
C ALA A 638 -33.06 -36.88 -3.36
N ALA A 639 -32.72 -38.07 -3.87
CA ALA A 639 -31.87 -38.22 -5.04
C ALA A 639 -32.50 -37.41 -6.19
N MET A 640 -31.98 -36.20 -6.41
CA MET A 640 -32.31 -35.40 -7.58
C MET A 640 -31.49 -35.99 -8.73
N GLU A 641 -32.13 -36.84 -9.53
CA GLU A 641 -31.56 -37.25 -10.80
C GLU A 641 -31.21 -36.00 -11.63
N PRO A 642 -30.05 -35.97 -12.29
CA PRO A 642 -29.68 -34.87 -13.15
C PRO A 642 -30.72 -34.73 -14.28
N PRO A 643 -31.12 -33.51 -14.67
CA PRO A 643 -32.06 -33.33 -15.77
C PRO A 643 -31.49 -33.96 -17.06
N GLU A 644 -32.35 -34.68 -17.80
CA GLU A 644 -32.03 -35.59 -18.93
C GLU A 644 -31.14 -35.01 -20.06
N TRP A 645 -30.84 -33.71 -20.07
CA TRP A 645 -29.95 -33.09 -21.06
C TRP A 645 -28.46 -33.15 -20.68
N LEU A 646 -28.11 -33.73 -19.52
CA LEU A 646 -26.74 -33.93 -19.03
C LEU A 646 -26.30 -35.41 -18.95
N ALA A 647 -27.07 -36.35 -19.50
CA ALA A 647 -26.63 -37.75 -19.60
C ALA A 647 -25.48 -37.90 -20.63
N PRO A 648 -24.47 -38.75 -20.41
CA PRO A 648 -23.26 -38.80 -21.26
C PRO A 648 -23.44 -39.41 -22.65
N ASP A 649 -24.66 -39.79 -23.03
CA ASP A 649 -24.93 -40.45 -24.29
C ASP A 649 -25.73 -39.52 -25.21
N ASN A 650 -25.22 -39.30 -26.43
CA ASN A 650 -25.85 -38.63 -27.59
C ASN A 650 -25.41 -37.21 -27.98
N ILE A 651 -24.15 -36.81 -27.74
CA ILE A 651 -23.57 -35.63 -28.43
C ILE A 651 -22.70 -36.02 -29.64
N TRP A 652 -22.18 -37.24 -29.69
CA TRP A 652 -21.23 -37.67 -30.74
C TRP A 652 -21.88 -38.29 -32.00
N ASP A 653 -23.16 -38.68 -31.95
CA ASP A 653 -23.86 -39.36 -33.07
C ASP A 653 -24.51 -38.43 -34.11
N ARG A 654 -24.27 -37.11 -34.06
CA ARG A 654 -24.93 -36.12 -34.94
C ARG A 654 -24.01 -35.25 -35.79
N LEU A 655 -22.79 -35.69 -36.07
CA LEU A 655 -21.96 -35.05 -37.11
C LEU A 655 -21.75 -35.99 -38.31
N PRO A 656 -22.09 -35.56 -39.54
CA PRO A 656 -21.85 -36.33 -40.74
C PRO A 656 -20.39 -36.21 -41.18
N GLY A 657 -19.69 -37.33 -41.19
CA GLY A 657 -18.74 -37.72 -42.25
C GLY A 657 -17.31 -37.15 -42.23
N VAL A 658 -16.36 -38.10 -42.12
CA VAL A 658 -14.94 -38.07 -42.57
C VAL A 658 -14.02 -37.32 -41.59
N ILE A 659 -13.10 -37.95 -40.84
CA ILE A 659 -11.94 -38.77 -41.26
C ILE A 659 -11.67 -39.87 -40.21
N VAL A 660 -11.41 -41.10 -40.67
CA VAL A 660 -10.96 -42.25 -39.86
C VAL A 660 -9.48 -42.09 -39.51
N TRP A 661 -9.12 -42.26 -38.24
CA TRP A 661 -7.75 -42.54 -37.81
C TRP A 661 -7.74 -43.93 -37.17
N ASP A 662 -6.85 -44.77 -37.70
CA ASP A 662 -6.69 -46.20 -37.41
C ASP A 662 -5.80 -46.36 -36.16
N ASP A 663 -6.29 -47.09 -35.16
CA ASP A 663 -5.55 -47.46 -33.95
C ASP A 663 -4.73 -48.74 -34.22
N GLU A 664 -3.62 -48.61 -34.94
CA GLU A 664 -2.55 -49.61 -34.97
C GLU A 664 -1.27 -48.92 -35.46
N LEU A 665 -0.40 -48.45 -34.54
CA LEU A 665 1.03 -48.16 -34.79
C LEU A 665 1.74 -47.86 -33.44
N ASP A 666 2.09 -48.92 -32.72
CA ASP A 666 3.23 -48.92 -31.80
C ASP A 666 4.51 -49.07 -32.66
N ASP A 667 5.21 -47.96 -32.94
CA ASP A 667 6.58 -47.98 -33.50
C ASP A 667 7.46 -46.95 -32.74
N PRO A 668 8.48 -47.38 -31.98
CA PRO A 668 9.30 -46.51 -31.13
C PRO A 668 10.45 -45.87 -31.92
N ALA A 669 10.16 -45.15 -33.02
CA ALA A 669 11.18 -44.58 -33.91
C ALA A 669 10.85 -43.19 -34.48
N TYR A 670 10.09 -42.34 -33.78
CA TYR A 670 9.82 -40.98 -34.26
C TYR A 670 9.66 -39.93 -33.15
N TRP A 671 10.79 -39.49 -32.58
CA TRP A 671 10.93 -38.16 -31.97
C TRP A 671 12.33 -37.65 -32.35
N PRO A 672 12.49 -36.56 -33.12
CA PRO A 672 13.77 -35.90 -33.24
C PRO A 672 14.05 -35.16 -31.92
N GLU A 673 15.16 -35.50 -31.27
CA GLU A 673 15.81 -34.65 -30.27
C GLU A 673 16.43 -33.46 -31.01
N ASP A 674 15.95 -32.24 -30.78
CA ASP A 674 16.66 -31.02 -31.15
C ASP A 674 16.58 -30.02 -29.98
N GLU A 675 17.72 -29.84 -29.32
CA GLU A 675 18.03 -28.73 -28.41
C GLU A 675 18.15 -27.43 -29.21
N PRO A 676 17.79 -26.25 -28.66
CA PRO A 676 18.06 -24.99 -29.33
C PRO A 676 19.51 -24.56 -29.08
N GLU A 677 20.36 -24.69 -30.11
CA GLU A 677 21.64 -24.00 -30.21
C GLU A 677 21.44 -22.48 -30.39
N GLU A 678 22.27 -21.70 -29.69
CA GLU A 678 22.38 -20.25 -29.78
C GLU A 678 22.79 -19.83 -31.20
N VAL A 679 21.96 -19.01 -31.87
CA VAL A 679 22.31 -18.41 -33.16
C VAL A 679 22.97 -17.05 -32.91
N GLU A 680 24.29 -17.02 -33.05
CA GLU A 680 25.08 -15.81 -33.24
C GLU A 680 24.72 -15.16 -34.59
N HIS A 681 24.38 -13.87 -34.56
CA HIS A 681 24.27 -13.05 -35.76
C HIS A 681 25.65 -12.54 -36.17
N GLU A 682 26.26 -13.19 -37.16
CA GLU A 682 27.41 -12.65 -37.90
C GLU A 682 26.93 -11.53 -38.85
N PHE A 683 27.41 -10.32 -38.63
CA PHE A 683 27.28 -9.18 -39.53
C PHE A 683 28.59 -9.10 -40.33
N ASP A 684 28.51 -9.33 -41.65
CA ASP A 684 29.60 -9.09 -42.58
C ASP A 684 30.05 -7.63 -42.53
N SER A 685 31.31 -7.41 -42.17
CA SER A 685 32.03 -6.17 -42.40
C SER A 685 33.45 -6.47 -42.87
N GLU A 686 33.58 -6.75 -44.18
CA GLU A 686 34.83 -6.48 -44.89
C GLU A 686 35.00 -4.96 -45.02
N ASP A 687 35.88 -4.38 -44.21
CA ASP A 687 37.02 -3.58 -44.70
C ASP A 687 37.82 -2.93 -43.56
N ALA A 688 39.12 -3.21 -43.58
CA ALA A 688 40.24 -2.43 -43.03
C ALA A 688 40.48 -2.41 -41.50
N ALA A 689 41.31 -3.36 -41.03
CA ALA A 689 42.35 -3.03 -40.05
C ALA A 689 43.66 -3.80 -40.38
N GLY A 690 44.72 -3.04 -40.60
CA GLY A 690 46.07 -3.56 -40.76
C GLY A 690 46.63 -4.18 -39.47
N GLU A 691 47.46 -5.19 -39.70
CA GLU A 691 48.31 -5.96 -38.80
C GLU A 691 48.89 -5.21 -37.58
N ALA A 692 48.86 -5.84 -36.40
CA ALA A 692 50.07 -6.21 -35.63
C ALA A 692 49.74 -6.91 -34.29
N ASP A 693 50.02 -8.22 -34.26
CA ASP A 693 50.90 -8.94 -33.32
C ASP A 693 50.78 -8.79 -31.77
N GLY A 694 50.76 -9.94 -31.08
CA GLY A 694 51.32 -10.08 -29.73
C GLY A 694 50.35 -10.29 -28.56
N THR A 695 50.12 -11.55 -28.19
CA THR A 695 49.53 -11.98 -26.91
C THR A 695 50.51 -11.83 -25.74
N GLN A 696 50.05 -11.33 -24.57
CA GLN A 696 50.68 -11.65 -23.27
C GLN A 696 49.74 -11.46 -22.05
N ASN A 697 49.45 -12.60 -21.42
CA ASN A 697 49.23 -12.92 -19.99
C ASN A 697 48.83 -11.81 -18.99
N TRP A 698 47.62 -11.93 -18.42
CA TRP A 698 47.07 -11.13 -17.30
C TRP A 698 47.54 -11.61 -15.91
N GLY A 699 48.85 -11.85 -15.75
CA GLY A 699 49.42 -12.36 -14.49
C GLY A 699 50.03 -11.31 -13.55
N ASP A 700 50.42 -10.14 -14.06
CA ASP A 700 51.17 -9.16 -13.27
C ASP A 700 50.80 -7.72 -13.66
N LEU A 701 49.88 -7.10 -12.93
CA LEU A 701 49.75 -5.63 -12.90
C LEU A 701 49.55 -5.10 -11.46
N PRO A 702 50.25 -4.02 -11.07
CA PRO A 702 50.36 -3.55 -9.69
C PRO A 702 49.15 -2.72 -9.25
N ARG A 703 48.75 -2.88 -7.97
CA ARG A 703 47.74 -2.06 -7.29
C ARG A 703 48.26 -0.63 -7.04
N PRO A 704 47.48 0.43 -7.28
CA PRO A 704 47.91 1.80 -6.96
C PRO A 704 47.69 2.14 -5.47
N HIS A 705 48.72 2.73 -4.85
CA HIS A 705 48.69 3.32 -3.51
C HIS A 705 48.06 4.73 -3.53
N PRO A 706 47.40 5.16 -2.43
CA PRO A 706 46.87 6.51 -2.29
C PRO A 706 47.96 7.51 -1.87
N SER A 707 48.00 8.65 -2.56
CA SER A 707 48.92 9.76 -2.29
C SER A 707 48.54 10.53 -1.02
N ARG A 708 49.46 10.56 -0.05
CA ARG A 708 49.50 11.53 1.06
C ARG A 708 50.13 12.83 0.56
N GLN A 709 49.46 13.97 0.75
CA GLN A 709 50.11 15.27 0.84
C GLN A 709 49.80 15.93 2.19
N ASN A 710 50.85 16.48 2.78
CA ASN A 710 50.94 17.06 4.11
C ASN A 710 50.22 18.41 4.21
N HIS A 711 49.49 18.63 5.31
CA HIS A 711 49.25 19.97 5.85
C HIS A 711 49.71 20.01 7.32
N THR A 712 50.61 20.94 7.60
CA THR A 712 51.04 21.38 8.93
C THR A 712 49.92 22.15 9.67
N PRO A 713 49.97 22.24 11.01
CA PRO A 713 48.84 22.61 11.85
C PRO A 713 48.89 24.08 12.26
N GLU A 714 47.74 24.73 12.44
CA GLU A 714 47.55 25.73 13.50
C GLU A 714 46.07 26.19 13.63
N HIS A 715 45.70 26.44 14.88
CA HIS A 715 44.56 27.20 15.39
C HIS A 715 43.13 26.59 15.45
N ARG A 716 42.68 26.43 16.71
CA ARG A 716 41.29 26.21 17.16
C ARG A 716 40.38 27.41 16.87
N PRO A 717 39.08 27.16 16.66
CA PRO A 717 38.03 27.91 17.37
C PRO A 717 36.97 26.93 17.94
N GLY A 718 36.30 27.13 19.08
CA GLY A 718 36.00 28.36 19.80
C GLY A 718 34.61 28.88 19.44
N GLY A 719 33.56 28.32 20.06
CA GLY A 719 32.29 29.00 20.37
C GLY A 719 31.34 29.35 19.21
N TRP A 720 30.18 28.68 19.19
CA TRP A 720 28.99 29.13 18.46
C TRP A 720 28.24 30.21 19.26
N PRO A 721 27.76 31.29 18.61
CA PRO A 721 26.61 32.03 19.11
C PRO A 721 25.37 31.81 18.25
N THR A 722 24.27 31.60 18.96
CA THR A 722 22.89 31.52 18.53
C THR A 722 22.31 32.89 18.14
N HIS A 723 21.20 32.83 17.39
CA HIS A 723 20.25 33.90 17.00
C HIS A 723 20.42 34.52 15.61
N ALA A 724 19.49 34.19 14.71
CA ALA A 724 19.07 35.06 13.60
C ALA A 724 17.54 34.95 13.44
N THR A 725 16.87 36.09 13.63
CA THR A 725 15.47 36.37 13.24
C THR A 725 15.46 36.96 11.81
N PRO A 726 14.31 36.91 11.09
CA PRO A 726 14.26 37.04 9.63
C PRO A 726 14.00 38.47 9.13
N GLY A 727 14.53 38.79 7.93
CA GLY A 727 14.08 39.94 7.14
C GLY A 727 15.19 40.66 6.35
N ALA A 728 14.81 41.15 5.16
CA ALA A 728 15.55 41.99 4.21
C ALA A 728 16.48 41.29 3.19
N TRP A 729 15.91 41.00 2.01
CA TRP A 729 16.66 40.92 0.75
C TRP A 729 16.90 42.34 0.21
N PRO A 730 18.12 42.72 -0.20
CA PRO A 730 18.33 43.95 -0.96
C PRO A 730 18.25 43.68 -2.47
N GLN A 731 17.49 44.54 -3.15
CA GLN A 731 17.58 44.80 -4.59
C GLN A 731 18.90 45.51 -4.93
N GLY A 732 19.43 45.26 -6.13
CA GLY A 732 20.51 46.01 -6.79
C GLY A 732 21.20 45.12 -7.84
N GLN A 733 20.77 45.20 -9.11
CA GLN A 733 21.28 46.06 -10.18
C GLN A 733 22.52 45.49 -10.91
N ASP A 734 22.30 45.25 -12.21
CA ASP A 734 23.18 45.43 -13.36
C ASP A 734 24.70 45.22 -13.20
N ASN A 735 25.24 44.28 -13.98
CA ASN A 735 26.14 44.61 -15.11
C ASN A 735 26.58 43.37 -15.91
N ALA A 736 26.63 43.60 -17.23
CA ALA A 736 27.33 42.91 -18.33
C ALA A 736 26.73 41.61 -18.89
#